data_AF-A0A3B3RUS4-F1
#
_entry.id   AF-A0A3B3RUS4-F1
#
_cell.length_a   1.000
_cell.length_b   1.000
_cell.length_c   1.000
_cell.angle_alpha   90.00
_cell.angle_beta   90.00
_cell.angle_gamma   90.00
#
_symmetry.space_group_name_H-M   'P 1'
#
loop_
_entity.id
_entity.type
_entity.pdbx_description
1 polymer ?
#
loop_
_entity_poly.entity_id
_entity_poly.type
_entity_poly.pdbx_seq_one_letter_code
_entity_poly.pdbx_strand_id
1 'polypeptide(L)'
;MAALCDGFTLCGLASGPSSAEARILCIEQGREADHVIVTDARKSITVYKVSDQKPLGSWTVKQGQTITSPAVYNTQTGEYVVVTDNKVIRVWKDEDCFDKAFKATVSADVARVHALPDSEPVVLFARGGVRILDTLLAAPQQSIEELLPEGEVIRWSESFVKGKQKVVVFTTEQKGEHFVYLHRFNPNCLLKYKLEMEDAGSCLLSVSATVRNKNISFLYLCSRGCLYQSEVPVSGGPAEGVQPLPRTLLLKLPVGDGHLSVAAALSLDEANVAVVGVPHPSEGTRKEFLCIWNTHFQTLQASRELLGQPYGQLWCFSGKLYVPHGRVLTAVPYDCQQSSLAAALGRLKQGHGEGSCPPPPVRSWNSLLHEAAAQPQRSTRGIDTRRSKLRKSQAASITVDQVLEDIKTALGEDVEREVESFLMGAAGPDLQLAVGQVASQLVTRCLSDPSFYTRNSLARLVHTRCLCHSVCPGLLPLVLEKKDYSLVQLCLQHFPDIPEEVTCACLKAFIDVSDGDLEAVDIEPDSMSLMEDISVGWRKDGNLENGFSPVLLEDDGYEARIPPSKSRGRAGLLDLDVSCPVGLKKAVLLNEILQTAHTESFLLPHLKDLSVQQVLLFLRYLWFLYLKFSQDFNVRTSGLRSPTTVQIIDWVCLVLDAHFTVLVMVPEAKDMLSHLNKFVRSQVRLISELGKIQGSLQNIHKLKQSEDVGLYSIEIIELF
;
A
#
# COMPACT_ATOMS: atom_id res chain seq x y z
N MET A 1 4.04 7.33 -3.24
CA MET A 1 5.11 8.08 -2.53
C MET A 1 6.25 8.26 -3.51
N ALA A 2 6.98 9.37 -3.51
CA ALA A 2 8.15 9.48 -4.37
C ALA A 2 9.19 8.44 -3.99
N ALA A 3 9.83 7.85 -4.99
CA ALA A 3 10.84 6.81 -4.82
C ALA A 3 12.06 7.12 -5.68
N LEU A 4 13.24 6.83 -5.14
CA LEU A 4 14.49 6.80 -5.89
C LEU A 4 14.74 5.34 -6.28
N CYS A 5 14.80 5.06 -7.58
CA CYS A 5 15.11 3.72 -8.07
C CYS A 5 16.62 3.43 -7.97
N ASP A 6 16.98 2.18 -8.24
CA ASP A 6 18.37 1.81 -8.46
C ASP A 6 18.96 2.63 -9.61
N GLY A 7 20.14 3.15 -9.35
CA GLY A 7 20.82 4.12 -10.20
C GLY A 7 22.23 3.65 -10.45
N PHE A 8 22.78 4.07 -11.57
CA PHE A 8 24.00 3.52 -12.12
C PHE A 8 24.98 4.65 -12.46
N THR A 9 26.26 4.31 -12.50
CA THR A 9 27.30 5.23 -12.92
C THR A 9 27.26 5.38 -14.44
N LEU A 10 27.06 6.59 -14.93
CA LEU A 10 27.06 6.91 -16.37
C LEU A 10 28.50 7.03 -16.89
N CYS A 11 29.36 7.75 -16.17
CA CYS A 11 30.77 7.88 -16.52
C CYS A 11 31.65 8.23 -15.32
N GLY A 12 32.95 7.96 -15.43
CA GLY A 12 33.96 8.39 -14.48
C GLY A 12 34.47 9.80 -14.77
N LEU A 13 34.74 10.58 -13.73
CA LEU A 13 35.30 11.92 -13.80
C LEU A 13 36.83 11.85 -13.69
N ALA A 14 37.54 12.43 -14.66
CA ALA A 14 39.01 12.39 -14.71
C ALA A 14 39.63 13.34 -13.68
N SER A 15 40.59 12.87 -12.87
CA SER A 15 41.31 13.73 -11.91
C SER A 15 42.48 14.48 -12.57
N GLY A 16 42.50 15.80 -12.45
CA GLY A 16 43.75 16.58 -12.52
C GLY A 16 44.51 16.54 -11.19
N PRO A 17 45.81 16.91 -11.15
CA PRO A 17 46.65 16.88 -9.95
C PRO A 17 46.20 17.84 -8.82
N SER A 18 45.26 18.74 -9.11
CA SER A 18 44.53 19.56 -8.15
C SER A 18 43.14 18.95 -7.90
N SER A 19 42.89 18.48 -6.68
CA SER A 19 41.66 17.80 -6.25
C SER A 19 40.35 18.61 -6.38
N ALA A 20 40.38 19.82 -6.94
CA ALA A 20 39.25 20.75 -7.01
C ALA A 20 38.65 20.94 -8.43
N GLU A 21 39.23 20.33 -9.48
CA GLU A 21 39.01 20.81 -10.86
C GLU A 21 38.46 19.78 -11.86
N ALA A 22 38.04 18.60 -11.40
CA ALA A 22 37.30 17.63 -12.23
C ALA A 22 35.81 17.98 -12.26
N ARG A 23 35.45 19.11 -12.87
CA ARG A 23 34.09 19.66 -12.82
C ARG A 23 33.36 19.45 -14.15
N ILE A 24 32.27 18.68 -14.11
CA ILE A 24 31.29 18.69 -15.20
C ILE A 24 30.75 20.11 -15.29
N LEU A 25 30.87 20.71 -16.48
CA LEU A 25 30.38 22.05 -16.72
C LEU A 25 28.84 22.03 -16.73
N CYS A 26 28.25 21.10 -17.48
CA CYS A 26 26.81 20.89 -17.53
C CYS A 26 26.43 19.54 -18.15
N ILE A 27 25.20 19.12 -17.89
CA ILE A 27 24.49 18.07 -18.61
C ILE A 27 23.31 18.71 -19.31
N GLU A 28 23.14 18.42 -20.60
CA GLU A 28 22.04 18.92 -21.43
C GLU A 28 21.36 17.76 -22.15
N GLN A 29 20.10 17.96 -22.56
CA GLN A 29 19.36 16.97 -23.33
C GLN A 29 19.94 16.83 -24.74
N GLY A 30 20.11 15.58 -25.20
CA GLY A 30 20.57 15.26 -26.55
C GLY A 30 19.43 15.21 -27.56
N ARG A 31 19.71 14.58 -28.71
CA ARG A 31 18.76 14.43 -29.83
C ARG A 31 17.49 13.66 -29.45
N GLU A 32 17.62 12.65 -28.60
CA GLU A 32 16.51 11.80 -28.14
C GLU A 32 16.37 11.95 -26.62
N ALA A 33 15.19 11.60 -26.08
CA ALA A 33 14.94 11.68 -24.65
C ALA A 33 15.92 10.84 -23.81
N ASP A 34 16.44 9.73 -24.36
CA ASP A 34 17.41 8.88 -23.67
C ASP A 34 18.88 9.26 -23.96
N HIS A 35 19.12 10.34 -24.71
CA HIS A 35 20.47 10.85 -24.98
C HIS A 35 20.77 12.07 -24.12
N VAL A 36 21.96 12.10 -23.52
CA VAL A 36 22.44 13.26 -22.73
C VAL A 36 23.82 13.69 -23.18
N ILE A 37 24.04 15.00 -23.21
CA ILE A 37 25.31 15.63 -23.56
C ILE A 37 26.03 15.99 -22.27
N VAL A 38 27.16 15.36 -22.01
CA VAL A 38 28.03 15.66 -20.86
C VAL A 38 29.18 16.54 -21.34
N THR A 39 29.23 17.77 -20.85
CA THR A 39 30.31 18.72 -21.17
C THR A 39 31.30 18.80 -20.01
N ASP A 40 32.54 18.37 -20.26
CA ASP A 40 33.67 18.59 -19.35
C ASP A 40 34.34 19.93 -19.69
N ALA A 41 34.51 20.80 -18.70
CA ALA A 41 35.04 22.16 -18.87
C ALA A 41 36.44 22.21 -19.53
N ARG A 42 37.24 21.13 -19.46
CA ARG A 42 38.65 21.18 -19.89
C ARG A 42 38.98 20.42 -21.16
N LYS A 43 38.18 19.42 -21.57
CA LYS A 43 38.68 18.45 -22.56
C LYS A 43 37.67 17.95 -23.57
N SER A 44 36.43 17.67 -23.19
CA SER A 44 35.57 16.84 -24.01
C SER A 44 34.08 17.11 -23.87
N ILE A 45 33.37 16.90 -24.97
CA ILE A 45 31.92 16.83 -25.06
C ILE A 45 31.59 15.39 -25.42
N THR A 46 30.81 14.69 -24.61
CA THR A 46 30.44 13.29 -24.87
C THR A 46 28.94 13.13 -24.81
N VAL A 47 28.36 12.53 -25.85
CA VAL A 47 26.94 12.16 -25.90
C VAL A 47 26.80 10.72 -25.43
N TYR A 48 25.97 10.49 -24.42
CA TYR A 48 25.68 9.16 -23.89
C TYR A 48 24.25 8.75 -24.19
N LYS A 49 24.06 7.49 -24.55
CA LYS A 49 22.77 6.82 -24.43
C LYS A 49 22.64 6.26 -23.02
N VAL A 50 21.63 6.73 -22.29
CA VAL A 50 21.54 6.53 -20.84
C VAL A 50 21.03 5.12 -20.51
N SER A 51 20.17 4.52 -21.33
CA SER A 51 19.64 3.16 -21.10
C SER A 51 20.70 2.06 -21.14
N ASP A 52 21.68 2.15 -22.04
CA ASP A 52 22.73 1.15 -22.21
C ASP A 52 24.13 1.62 -21.74
N GLN A 53 24.21 2.84 -21.18
CA GLN A 53 25.42 3.46 -20.64
C GLN A 53 26.55 3.63 -21.69
N LYS A 54 26.20 3.68 -22.98
CA LYS A 54 27.19 3.77 -24.06
C LYS A 54 27.44 5.21 -24.51
N PRO A 55 28.71 5.63 -24.67
CA PRO A 55 29.02 6.85 -25.39
C PRO A 55 28.74 6.66 -26.88
N LEU A 56 27.91 7.53 -27.46
CA LEU A 56 27.60 7.54 -28.90
C LEU A 56 28.60 8.38 -29.70
N GLY A 57 29.09 9.48 -29.11
CA GLY A 57 30.06 10.37 -29.72
C GLY A 57 30.85 11.13 -28.67
N SER A 58 32.14 11.36 -28.92
CA SER A 58 33.01 12.15 -28.04
C SER A 58 33.91 13.06 -28.86
N TRP A 59 33.87 14.35 -28.57
CA TRP A 59 34.62 15.39 -29.26
C TRP A 59 35.51 16.13 -28.28
N THR A 60 36.77 16.29 -28.63
CA THR A 60 37.78 16.92 -27.77
C THR A 60 38.34 18.18 -28.39
N VAL A 61 38.56 19.20 -27.55
CA VAL A 61 39.26 20.43 -27.94
C VAL A 61 40.77 20.18 -28.03
N LYS A 62 41.46 20.96 -28.87
CA LYS A 62 42.94 20.90 -28.96
C LYS A 62 43.58 21.33 -27.65
N GLN A 63 44.79 20.84 -27.41
CA GLN A 63 45.59 21.25 -26.26
C GLN A 63 45.77 22.78 -26.23
N GLY A 64 45.35 23.42 -25.13
CA GLY A 64 45.39 24.87 -24.93
C GLY A 64 44.06 25.60 -25.15
N GLN A 65 43.05 24.94 -25.74
CA GLN A 65 41.69 25.47 -25.84
C GLN A 65 40.82 24.96 -24.69
N THR A 66 39.86 25.75 -24.24
CA THR A 66 38.93 25.36 -23.17
C THR A 66 37.48 25.52 -23.60
N ILE A 67 36.62 24.64 -23.07
CA ILE A 67 35.18 24.71 -23.30
C ILE A 67 34.60 25.61 -22.21
N THR A 68 34.07 26.76 -22.62
CA THR A 68 33.67 27.82 -21.67
C THR A 68 32.16 27.90 -21.48
N SER A 69 31.38 27.32 -22.40
CA SER A 69 29.91 27.18 -22.31
C SER A 69 29.52 25.72 -22.51
N PRO A 70 28.41 25.26 -21.88
CA PRO A 70 27.80 23.97 -22.16
C PRO A 70 27.56 23.75 -23.65
N ALA A 71 27.79 22.53 -24.11
CA ALA A 71 27.38 22.10 -25.43
C ALA A 71 25.89 21.80 -25.43
N VAL A 72 25.19 22.28 -26.45
CA VAL A 72 23.75 22.09 -26.63
C VAL A 72 23.45 21.51 -28.00
N TYR A 73 22.29 20.85 -28.15
CA TYR A 73 21.82 20.33 -29.43
C TYR A 73 20.71 21.20 -30.00
N ASN A 74 20.89 21.68 -31.24
CA ASN A 74 19.86 22.37 -31.99
C ASN A 74 18.92 21.35 -32.63
N THR A 75 17.69 21.28 -32.12
CA THR A 75 16.65 20.36 -32.62
C THR A 75 16.14 20.74 -34.02
N GLN A 76 16.29 22.00 -34.45
CA GLN A 76 15.84 22.46 -35.76
C GLN A 76 16.83 22.08 -36.87
N THR A 77 18.12 22.30 -36.66
CA THR A 77 19.16 22.03 -37.68
C THR A 77 19.79 20.64 -37.55
N GLY A 78 19.64 19.99 -36.40
CA GLY A 78 20.27 18.71 -36.09
C GLY A 78 21.77 18.83 -35.81
N GLU A 79 22.22 19.97 -35.29
CA GLU A 79 23.63 20.31 -35.07
C GLU A 79 23.91 20.59 -33.59
N TYR A 80 25.14 20.29 -33.16
CA TYR A 80 25.65 20.62 -31.86
C TYR A 80 26.32 21.99 -31.87
N VAL A 81 26.16 22.74 -30.78
CA VAL A 81 26.70 24.09 -30.63
C VAL A 81 27.44 24.19 -29.30
N VAL A 82 28.65 24.74 -29.32
CA VAL A 82 29.45 24.99 -28.11
C VAL A 82 30.26 26.26 -28.25
N VAL A 83 30.65 26.85 -27.12
CA VAL A 83 31.59 27.98 -27.10
C VAL A 83 32.93 27.53 -26.54
N THR A 84 33.99 27.85 -27.27
CA THR A 84 35.38 27.69 -26.84
C THR A 84 36.01 29.06 -26.63
N ASP A 85 36.88 29.16 -25.64
CA ASP A 85 37.69 30.35 -25.36
C ASP A 85 36.85 31.66 -25.23
N ASN A 86 35.66 31.56 -24.62
CA ASN A 86 34.67 32.63 -24.37
C ASN A 86 34.04 33.30 -25.59
N LYS A 87 34.69 33.30 -26.77
CA LYS A 87 34.26 34.07 -27.95
C LYS A 87 34.08 33.25 -29.23
N VAL A 88 34.49 31.99 -29.25
CA VAL A 88 34.46 31.18 -30.49
C VAL A 88 33.29 30.20 -30.41
N ILE A 89 32.24 30.46 -31.18
CA ILE A 89 31.11 29.53 -31.35
C ILE A 89 31.52 28.47 -32.37
N ARG A 90 31.31 27.20 -32.02
CA ARG A 90 31.50 26.07 -32.93
C ARG A 90 30.20 25.34 -33.17
N VAL A 91 29.98 24.95 -34.42
CA VAL A 91 28.80 24.19 -34.85
C VAL A 91 29.25 22.96 -35.64
N TRP A 92 28.71 21.78 -35.30
CA TRP A 92 29.08 20.50 -35.94
C TRP A 92 27.94 19.47 -35.88
N LYS A 93 28.02 18.42 -36.71
CA LYS A 93 27.12 17.27 -36.69
C LYS A 93 27.80 16.02 -36.11
N ASP A 94 27.02 14.98 -35.85
CA ASP A 94 27.52 13.72 -35.27
C ASP A 94 28.71 13.11 -36.03
N GLU A 95 28.68 13.18 -37.37
CA GLU A 95 29.71 12.59 -38.23
C GLU A 95 30.97 13.47 -38.38
N ASP A 96 30.91 14.72 -37.90
CA ASP A 96 31.99 15.67 -38.07
C ASP A 96 33.11 15.47 -37.05
N CYS A 97 34.35 15.59 -37.52
CA CYS A 97 35.48 15.75 -36.63
C CYS A 97 35.45 17.17 -36.04
N PHE A 98 35.66 17.30 -34.73
CA PHE A 98 35.62 18.57 -34.01
C PHE A 98 36.57 19.64 -34.58
N ASP A 99 37.66 19.21 -35.23
CA ASP A 99 38.61 20.11 -35.91
C ASP A 99 38.04 20.79 -37.16
N LYS A 100 37.13 20.10 -37.86
CA LYS A 100 36.44 20.56 -39.07
C LYS A 100 35.13 21.30 -38.77
N ALA A 101 34.73 21.36 -37.50
CA ALA A 101 33.56 22.10 -37.06
C ALA A 101 33.61 23.55 -37.58
N PHE A 102 32.45 24.08 -37.97
CA PHE A 102 32.30 25.49 -38.30
C PHE A 102 32.71 26.35 -37.10
N LYS A 103 33.35 27.50 -37.34
CA LYS A 103 33.84 28.40 -36.27
C LYS A 103 33.47 29.83 -36.61
N ALA A 104 32.84 30.51 -35.67
CA ALA A 104 32.57 31.94 -35.74
C ALA A 104 33.06 32.63 -34.45
N THR A 105 33.91 33.64 -34.60
CA THR A 105 34.34 34.47 -33.48
C THR A 105 33.37 35.63 -33.32
N VAL A 106 32.83 35.81 -32.12
CA VAL A 106 31.89 36.90 -31.79
C VAL A 106 32.61 38.09 -31.16
N SER A 107 31.94 39.25 -31.17
CA SER A 107 32.49 40.53 -30.70
C SER A 107 32.68 40.61 -29.17
N ALA A 108 31.84 39.91 -28.39
CA ALA A 108 31.81 39.95 -26.93
C ALA A 108 31.85 38.54 -26.30
N ASP A 109 32.22 38.46 -25.01
CA ASP A 109 32.29 37.20 -24.28
C ASP A 109 30.91 36.58 -24.07
N VAL A 110 30.78 35.29 -24.38
CA VAL A 110 29.56 34.51 -24.22
C VAL A 110 29.55 33.85 -22.84
N ALA A 111 28.45 34.02 -22.11
CA ALA A 111 28.23 33.35 -20.83
C ALA A 111 27.67 31.93 -21.02
N ARG A 112 26.64 31.77 -21.85
CA ARG A 112 25.99 30.48 -22.09
C ARG A 112 25.22 30.44 -23.39
N VAL A 113 25.16 29.27 -24.01
CA VAL A 113 24.22 28.95 -25.10
C VAL A 113 23.08 28.12 -24.53
N HIS A 114 21.86 28.49 -24.87
CA HIS A 114 20.64 27.84 -24.43
C HIS A 114 19.93 27.20 -25.61
N ALA A 115 19.74 25.87 -25.57
CA ALA A 115 18.85 25.19 -26.50
C ALA A 115 17.39 25.37 -26.05
N LEU A 116 16.52 25.57 -27.04
CA LEU A 116 15.08 25.67 -26.84
C LEU A 116 14.41 24.53 -27.63
N PRO A 117 13.41 23.85 -27.08
CA PRO A 117 12.65 22.85 -27.83
C PRO A 117 12.04 23.47 -29.09
N ASP A 118 12.20 22.78 -30.22
CA ASP A 118 11.66 23.16 -31.54
C ASP A 118 11.98 24.61 -31.98
N SER A 119 13.09 25.17 -31.49
CA SER A 119 13.49 26.56 -31.70
C SER A 119 15.00 26.71 -31.85
N GLU A 120 15.42 27.66 -32.69
CA GLU A 120 16.82 28.12 -32.73
C GLU A 120 17.36 28.44 -31.33
N PRO A 121 18.60 27.98 -31.01
CA PRO A 121 19.28 28.31 -29.77
C PRO A 121 19.50 29.81 -29.58
N VAL A 122 19.67 30.18 -28.32
CA VAL A 122 19.87 31.56 -27.90
C VAL A 122 21.21 31.70 -27.18
N VAL A 123 21.95 32.75 -27.51
CA VAL A 123 23.26 33.06 -26.95
C VAL A 123 23.11 34.19 -25.94
N LEU A 124 23.47 33.92 -24.68
CA LEU A 124 23.56 34.88 -23.59
C LEU A 124 25.01 35.33 -23.43
N PHE A 125 25.25 36.64 -23.53
CA PHE A 125 26.56 37.25 -23.36
C PHE A 125 26.84 37.57 -21.89
N ALA A 126 28.11 37.63 -21.51
CA ALA A 126 28.56 37.90 -20.14
C ALA A 126 28.04 39.24 -19.57
N ARG A 127 27.72 40.20 -20.44
CA ARG A 127 27.13 41.50 -20.10
C ARG A 127 25.61 41.55 -20.21
N GLY A 128 24.94 40.39 -20.27
CA GLY A 128 23.48 40.25 -20.26
C GLY A 128 22.79 40.40 -21.62
N GLY A 129 23.50 40.82 -22.66
CA GLY A 129 22.97 40.85 -24.03
C GLY A 129 22.54 39.45 -24.50
N VAL A 130 21.45 39.39 -25.28
CA VAL A 130 20.89 38.13 -25.77
C VAL A 130 20.67 38.20 -27.28
N ARG A 131 21.07 37.14 -28.01
CA ARG A 131 20.85 37.03 -29.47
C ARG A 131 20.43 35.62 -29.86
N ILE A 132 19.62 35.52 -30.92
CA ILE A 132 19.30 34.23 -31.56
C ILE A 132 20.53 33.78 -32.37
N LEU A 133 20.86 32.48 -32.30
CA LEU A 133 22.09 31.93 -32.88
C LEU A 133 22.21 32.22 -34.37
N ASP A 134 21.21 31.87 -35.18
CA ASP A 134 21.26 32.09 -36.64
C ASP A 134 21.49 33.56 -37.03
N THR A 135 20.77 34.49 -36.38
CA THR A 135 20.97 35.94 -36.57
C THR A 135 22.37 36.39 -36.17
N LEU A 136 22.94 35.79 -35.12
CA LEU A 136 24.31 36.07 -34.68
C LEU A 136 25.35 35.50 -35.65
N LEU A 137 25.14 34.31 -36.20
CA LEU A 137 26.08 33.69 -37.14
C LEU A 137 26.08 34.37 -38.52
N ALA A 138 24.97 34.99 -38.92
CA ALA A 138 24.91 35.82 -40.12
C ALA A 138 25.80 37.07 -40.03
N ALA A 139 26.00 37.62 -38.82
CA ALA A 139 26.87 38.77 -38.56
C ALA A 139 27.60 38.63 -37.19
N PRO A 140 28.65 37.80 -37.09
CA PRO A 140 29.28 37.47 -35.80
C PRO A 140 29.92 38.66 -35.08
N GLN A 141 30.36 39.65 -35.84
CA GLN A 141 31.03 40.87 -35.35
C GLN A 141 30.05 42.02 -35.06
N GLN A 142 28.74 41.75 -35.01
CA GLN A 142 27.75 42.76 -34.62
C GLN A 142 28.00 43.30 -33.21
N SER A 143 27.61 44.55 -32.96
CA SER A 143 27.66 45.15 -31.62
C SER A 143 26.64 44.50 -30.69
N ILE A 144 27.08 44.11 -29.49
CA ILE A 144 26.24 43.54 -28.45
C ILE A 144 26.02 44.59 -27.35
N GLU A 145 24.78 44.75 -26.91
CA GLU A 145 24.42 45.66 -25.82
C GLU A 145 24.97 45.17 -24.48
N GLU A 146 25.56 46.08 -23.71
CA GLU A 146 25.97 45.84 -22.33
C GLU A 146 24.85 46.27 -21.38
N LEU A 147 24.05 45.30 -20.92
CA LEU A 147 22.87 45.54 -20.10
C LEU A 147 23.18 45.46 -18.59
N LEU A 148 24.31 44.84 -18.24
CA LEU A 148 24.77 44.68 -16.86
C LEU A 148 25.83 45.71 -16.49
N PRO A 149 25.74 46.35 -15.31
CA PRO A 149 26.76 47.27 -14.81
C PRO A 149 28.08 46.55 -14.53
N GLU A 150 29.17 47.33 -14.50
CA GLU A 150 30.50 46.79 -14.20
C GLU A 150 30.55 46.14 -12.81
N GLY A 151 31.07 44.91 -12.76
CA GLY A 151 31.19 44.11 -11.54
C GLY A 151 29.98 43.23 -11.20
N GLU A 152 28.87 43.32 -11.94
CA GLU A 152 27.75 42.38 -11.82
C GLU A 152 28.02 41.11 -12.65
N VAL A 153 27.93 39.94 -12.02
CA VAL A 153 28.31 38.65 -12.63
C VAL A 153 27.11 37.71 -12.70
N ILE A 154 26.90 37.07 -13.85
CA ILE A 154 25.87 36.05 -14.05
C ILE A 154 26.27 34.77 -13.29
N ARG A 155 25.36 34.27 -12.45
CA ARG A 155 25.58 33.05 -11.63
C ARG A 155 24.84 31.84 -12.17
N TRP A 156 23.66 32.05 -12.74
CA TRP A 156 22.83 30.97 -13.26
C TRP A 156 21.96 31.49 -14.40
N SER A 157 21.62 30.63 -15.36
CA SER A 157 20.69 30.96 -16.43
C SER A 157 19.96 29.73 -16.96
N GLU A 158 18.74 29.95 -17.44
CA GLU A 158 17.88 28.95 -18.07
C GLU A 158 16.96 29.63 -19.10
N SER A 159 16.38 28.86 -20.01
CA SER A 159 15.55 29.38 -21.08
C SER A 159 14.29 28.56 -21.25
N PHE A 160 13.18 29.22 -21.58
CA PHE A 160 11.87 28.59 -21.68
C PHE A 160 11.16 29.00 -22.97
N VAL A 161 10.39 28.07 -23.53
CA VAL A 161 9.42 28.35 -24.59
C VAL A 161 8.01 28.17 -24.02
N LYS A 162 7.17 29.19 -24.14
CA LYS A 162 5.75 29.09 -23.83
C LYS A 162 4.93 29.58 -25.03
N GLY A 163 4.35 28.64 -25.79
CA GLY A 163 3.68 28.94 -27.04
C GLY A 163 4.66 29.55 -28.05
N LYS A 164 4.41 30.77 -28.51
CA LYS A 164 5.33 31.52 -29.41
C LYS A 164 6.34 32.40 -28.66
N GLN A 165 6.25 32.49 -27.34
CA GLN A 165 7.08 33.39 -26.54
C GLN A 165 8.33 32.66 -26.04
N LYS A 166 9.50 33.15 -26.45
CA LYS A 166 10.80 32.73 -25.95
C LYS A 166 11.19 33.64 -24.79
N VAL A 167 11.71 33.05 -23.71
CA VAL A 167 12.18 33.78 -22.53
C VAL A 167 13.52 33.22 -22.09
N VAL A 168 14.50 34.09 -21.86
CA VAL A 168 15.75 33.74 -21.18
C VAL A 168 15.74 34.38 -19.81
N VAL A 169 16.10 33.60 -18.81
CA VAL A 169 16.10 33.99 -17.42
C VAL A 169 17.49 33.75 -16.86
N PHE A 170 18.03 34.73 -16.14
CA PHE A 170 19.33 34.57 -15.52
C PHE A 170 19.41 35.32 -14.20
N THR A 171 20.18 34.79 -13.27
CA THR A 171 20.47 35.44 -11.99
C THR A 171 21.87 36.02 -11.99
N THR A 172 22.01 37.15 -11.30
CA THR A 172 23.29 37.83 -11.15
C THR A 172 23.58 38.09 -9.68
N GLU A 173 24.83 38.40 -9.40
CA GLU A 173 25.30 38.84 -8.10
C GLU A 173 26.12 40.11 -8.24
N GLN A 174 25.82 41.10 -7.39
CA GLN A 174 26.59 42.34 -7.28
C GLN A 174 26.76 42.70 -5.81
N LYS A 175 28.00 42.69 -5.31
CA LYS A 175 28.34 43.07 -3.92
C LYS A 175 27.49 42.35 -2.84
N GLY A 176 27.10 41.10 -3.09
CA GLY A 176 26.26 40.29 -2.19
C GLY A 176 24.75 40.46 -2.38
N GLU A 177 24.29 41.37 -3.26
CA GLU A 177 22.90 41.43 -3.68
C GLU A 177 22.66 40.51 -4.89
N HIS A 178 21.50 39.87 -4.92
CA HIS A 178 21.11 38.97 -5.99
C HIS A 178 19.96 39.56 -6.81
N PHE A 179 20.08 39.52 -8.13
CA PHE A 179 19.04 39.97 -9.05
C PHE A 179 18.63 38.84 -9.99
N VAL A 180 17.39 38.91 -10.46
CA VAL A 180 16.83 38.04 -11.48
C VAL A 180 16.45 38.88 -12.69
N TYR A 181 16.99 38.52 -13.84
CA TYR A 181 16.67 39.15 -15.11
C TYR A 181 15.81 38.21 -15.95
N LEU A 182 14.78 38.77 -16.55
CA LEU A 182 13.89 38.06 -17.45
C LEU A 182 13.86 38.80 -18.79
N HIS A 183 14.46 38.20 -19.81
CA HIS A 183 14.53 38.70 -21.16
C HIS A 183 13.47 38.01 -22.04
N ARG A 184 12.53 38.77 -22.57
CA ARG A 184 11.50 38.29 -23.51
C ARG A 184 11.84 38.76 -24.91
N PHE A 185 11.53 37.95 -25.91
CA PHE A 185 11.78 38.30 -27.32
C PHE A 185 10.60 38.95 -28.03
N ASN A 186 9.37 38.79 -27.51
CA ASN A 186 8.16 39.29 -28.15
C ASN A 186 7.12 39.76 -27.10
N PRO A 187 6.95 41.08 -26.88
CA PRO A 187 7.86 42.15 -27.32
C PRO A 187 9.25 42.00 -26.69
N ASN A 188 10.29 42.54 -27.33
CA ASN A 188 11.64 42.52 -26.77
C ASN A 188 11.69 43.39 -25.50
N CYS A 189 11.81 42.78 -24.33
CA CYS A 189 11.91 43.51 -23.07
C CYS A 189 12.76 42.77 -22.04
N LEU A 190 13.46 43.53 -21.20
CA LEU A 190 14.23 43.04 -20.07
C LEU A 190 13.58 43.53 -18.78
N LEU A 191 13.18 42.60 -17.92
CA LEU A 191 12.67 42.90 -16.58
C LEU A 191 13.75 42.56 -15.55
N LYS A 192 13.93 43.42 -14.54
CA LYS A 192 14.89 43.25 -13.46
C LYS A 192 14.16 43.16 -12.12
N TYR A 193 14.43 42.09 -11.40
CA TYR A 193 13.89 41.83 -10.07
C TYR A 193 15.01 41.72 -9.05
N LYS A 194 14.79 42.24 -7.83
CA LYS A 194 15.69 42.05 -6.69
C LYS A 194 15.20 40.87 -5.86
N LEU A 195 16.09 39.91 -5.60
CA LEU A 195 15.79 38.74 -4.79
C LEU A 195 15.93 39.11 -3.30
N GLU A 196 14.86 38.94 -2.52
CA GLU A 196 14.93 39.20 -1.08
C GLU A 196 15.61 38.03 -0.34
N MET A 197 16.66 38.34 0.42
CA MET A 197 17.39 37.39 1.29
C MET A 197 17.04 37.66 2.75
N GLU A 198 17.01 36.63 3.59
CA GLU A 198 16.47 36.69 4.97
C GLU A 198 17.43 37.41 5.91
N ASP A 199 18.73 37.17 5.72
CA ASP A 199 19.77 37.61 6.63
C ASP A 199 20.94 38.20 5.86
N ALA A 200 21.52 39.26 6.40
CA ALA A 200 22.83 39.75 5.99
C ALA A 200 23.88 38.66 6.28
N GLY A 201 24.23 37.86 5.27
CA GLY A 201 25.24 36.79 5.37
C GLY A 201 24.80 35.41 4.84
N SER A 202 23.53 35.23 4.43
CA SER A 202 23.11 34.00 3.75
C SER A 202 23.51 34.02 2.27
N CYS A 203 24.22 32.98 1.81
CA CYS A 203 24.65 32.87 0.41
C CYS A 203 23.67 32.01 -0.41
N LEU A 204 23.44 32.41 -1.66
CA LEU A 204 22.68 31.64 -2.64
C LEU A 204 23.53 30.48 -3.16
N LEU A 205 23.11 29.23 -2.96
CA LEU A 205 23.85 28.04 -3.37
C LEU A 205 23.43 27.52 -4.75
N SER A 206 22.12 27.37 -4.95
CA SER A 206 21.57 26.86 -6.21
C SER A 206 20.26 27.56 -6.55
N VAL A 207 20.05 27.77 -7.84
CA VAL A 207 18.80 28.27 -8.41
C VAL A 207 18.34 27.27 -9.46
N SER A 208 17.04 27.06 -9.54
CA SER A 208 16.37 26.41 -10.66
C SER A 208 15.09 27.17 -10.98
N ALA A 209 14.61 27.09 -12.22
CA ALA A 209 13.31 27.64 -12.54
C ALA A 209 12.46 26.66 -13.34
N THR A 210 11.15 26.71 -13.13
CA THR A 210 10.19 25.91 -13.89
C THR A 210 9.00 26.77 -14.29
N VAL A 211 8.38 26.46 -15.42
CA VAL A 211 7.20 27.18 -15.88
C VAL A 211 5.94 26.47 -15.37
N ARG A 212 5.16 27.13 -14.52
CA ARG A 212 3.88 26.62 -13.97
C ARG A 212 2.75 27.59 -14.25
N ASN A 213 1.61 27.13 -14.75
CA ASN A 213 0.35 27.90 -14.82
C ASN A 213 0.44 29.36 -15.33
N LYS A 214 1.42 29.68 -16.20
CA LYS A 214 1.72 31.02 -16.80
C LYS A 214 2.68 31.91 -16.01
N ASN A 215 3.25 31.39 -14.93
CA ASN A 215 4.35 31.99 -14.19
C ASN A 215 5.62 31.15 -14.38
N ILE A 216 6.77 31.80 -14.26
CA ILE A 216 8.06 31.15 -14.00
C ILE A 216 8.21 31.12 -12.49
N SER A 217 8.31 29.91 -11.96
CA SER A 217 8.56 29.63 -10.57
C SER A 217 10.05 29.40 -10.36
N PHE A 218 10.66 30.27 -9.57
CA PHE A 218 12.05 30.20 -9.15
C PHE A 218 12.14 29.43 -7.85
N LEU A 219 12.96 28.38 -7.83
CA LEU A 219 13.31 27.65 -6.63
C LEU A 219 14.78 27.95 -6.32
N TYR A 220 15.06 28.37 -5.10
CA TYR A 220 16.44 28.66 -4.71
C TYR A 220 16.77 28.23 -3.29
N LEU A 221 18.00 27.73 -3.13
CA LEU A 221 18.54 27.17 -1.89
C LEU A 221 19.58 28.12 -1.30
N CYS A 222 19.40 28.46 -0.02
CA CYS A 222 20.33 29.27 0.74
C CYS A 222 21.28 28.41 1.59
N SER A 223 22.44 28.94 1.95
CA SER A 223 23.45 28.26 2.78
C SER A 223 22.96 27.85 4.17
N ARG A 224 21.87 28.43 4.69
CA ARG A 224 21.21 28.02 5.94
C ARG A 224 20.25 26.84 5.80
N GLY A 225 20.11 26.26 4.60
CA GLY A 225 19.17 25.17 4.33
C GLY A 225 17.73 25.64 4.12
N CYS A 226 17.48 26.94 3.98
CA CYS A 226 16.17 27.46 3.61
C CYS A 226 15.97 27.33 2.10
N LEU A 227 14.88 26.67 1.71
CA LEU A 227 14.44 26.52 0.33
C LEU A 227 13.27 27.47 0.07
N TYR A 228 13.48 28.42 -0.83
CA TYR A 228 12.53 29.48 -1.15
C TYR A 228 11.97 29.30 -2.56
N GLN A 229 10.73 29.75 -2.73
CA GLN A 229 10.06 29.86 -4.02
C GLN A 229 9.60 31.28 -4.28
N SER A 230 9.80 31.75 -5.50
CA SER A 230 9.29 33.02 -6.00
C SER A 230 8.64 32.84 -7.36
N GLU A 231 7.60 33.61 -7.66
CA GLU A 231 6.91 33.50 -8.95
C GLU A 231 6.93 34.83 -9.72
N VAL A 232 7.19 34.73 -11.02
CA VAL A 232 7.16 35.86 -11.95
C VAL A 232 6.23 35.53 -13.12
N PRO A 233 5.28 36.40 -13.50
CA PRO A 233 4.43 36.15 -14.65
C PRO A 233 5.24 36.14 -15.95
N VAL A 234 5.00 35.12 -16.80
CA VAL A 234 5.61 35.04 -18.14
C VAL A 234 5.08 36.16 -19.04
N SER A 235 3.82 36.53 -18.87
CA SER A 235 3.13 37.57 -19.64
C SER A 235 2.72 38.72 -18.70
N GLY A 236 3.64 39.65 -18.46
CA GLY A 236 3.38 40.90 -17.72
C GLY A 236 3.75 42.12 -18.57
N GLY A 237 3.16 43.29 -18.30
CA GLY A 237 3.55 44.54 -18.96
C GLY A 237 5.01 44.91 -18.70
N PRO A 238 5.61 45.82 -19.49
CA PRO A 238 6.91 46.39 -19.17
C PRO A 238 6.79 47.13 -17.84
N ALA A 239 7.60 46.73 -16.86
CA ALA A 239 7.74 47.47 -15.62
C ALA A 239 9.04 48.26 -15.66
N GLU A 240 8.97 49.56 -15.43
CA GLU A 240 10.16 50.40 -15.29
C GLU A 240 10.71 50.28 -13.86
N GLY A 241 12.01 49.99 -13.75
CA GLY A 241 12.73 49.91 -12.48
C GLY A 241 12.93 48.49 -11.93
N VAL A 242 13.67 48.41 -10.82
CA VAL A 242 13.92 47.15 -10.11
C VAL A 242 12.74 46.83 -9.22
N GLN A 243 12.07 45.71 -9.47
CA GLN A 243 10.95 45.26 -8.64
C GLN A 243 11.42 44.30 -7.54
N PRO A 244 10.92 44.42 -6.30
CA PRO A 244 11.16 43.39 -5.30
C PRO A 244 10.43 42.10 -5.70
N LEU A 245 11.12 40.96 -5.62
CA LEU A 245 10.51 39.67 -5.90
C LEU A 245 10.06 39.03 -4.59
N PRO A 246 8.73 38.87 -4.36
CA PRO A 246 8.25 38.21 -3.16
C PRO A 246 8.70 36.75 -3.14
N ARG A 247 8.91 36.24 -1.95
CA ARG A 247 9.36 34.87 -1.71
C ARG A 247 8.48 34.17 -0.70
N THR A 248 8.40 32.86 -0.83
CA THR A 248 7.71 31.97 0.08
C THR A 248 8.69 30.91 0.53
N LEU A 249 8.83 30.72 1.84
CA LEU A 249 9.64 29.62 2.39
C LEU A 249 8.86 28.31 2.17
N LEU A 250 9.45 27.36 1.44
CA LEU A 250 8.84 26.05 1.21
C LEU A 250 9.26 25.02 2.24
N LEU A 251 10.56 24.99 2.55
CA LEU A 251 11.14 23.95 3.39
C LEU A 251 12.36 24.53 4.13
N LYS A 252 12.54 24.12 5.38
CA LYS A 252 13.78 24.31 6.12
C LYS A 252 14.45 22.95 6.30
N LEU A 253 15.57 22.76 5.62
CA LEU A 253 16.32 21.52 5.63
C LEU A 253 17.07 21.35 6.97
N PRO A 254 17.30 20.10 7.42
CA PRO A 254 17.90 19.80 8.73
C PRO A 254 19.42 20.00 8.69
N VAL A 255 19.88 21.24 8.58
CA VAL A 255 21.32 21.58 8.49
C VAL A 255 21.96 21.75 9.88
N GLY A 256 21.16 21.86 10.94
CA GLY A 256 21.63 22.17 12.30
C GLY A 256 22.14 23.62 12.40
N ASP A 257 23.13 23.86 13.25
CA ASP A 257 23.80 25.18 13.41
C ASP A 257 24.87 25.46 12.32
N GLY A 258 25.02 24.55 11.35
CA GLY A 258 26.00 24.67 10.28
C GLY A 258 25.51 25.45 9.06
N HIS A 259 26.44 25.70 8.13
CA HIS A 259 26.13 26.21 6.79
C HIS A 259 26.42 25.14 5.74
N LEU A 260 25.50 24.97 4.79
CA LEU A 260 25.72 24.22 3.57
C LEU A 260 26.76 24.96 2.72
N SER A 261 27.84 24.28 2.37
CA SER A 261 28.87 24.80 1.47
C SER A 261 28.64 24.34 0.02
N VAL A 262 28.13 23.13 -0.17
CA VAL A 262 28.00 22.47 -1.47
C VAL A 262 26.67 21.71 -1.52
N ALA A 263 25.61 22.38 -1.98
CA ALA A 263 24.28 21.78 -2.10
C ALA A 263 23.53 22.33 -3.33
N ALA A 264 22.65 21.51 -3.90
CA ALA A 264 21.77 21.91 -4.98
C ALA A 264 20.35 21.37 -4.80
N ALA A 265 19.37 22.16 -5.22
CA ALA A 265 17.95 21.80 -5.20
C ALA A 265 17.30 22.00 -6.57
N LEU A 266 16.41 21.09 -6.93
CA LEU A 266 15.68 21.08 -8.19
C LEU A 266 14.23 20.61 -7.98
N SER A 267 13.26 21.32 -8.55
CA SER A 267 11.86 20.87 -8.54
C SER A 267 11.65 19.68 -9.49
N LEU A 268 11.03 18.60 -9.00
CA LEU A 268 10.69 17.41 -9.79
C LEU A 268 9.26 17.49 -10.34
N ASP A 269 8.33 17.92 -9.51
CA ASP A 269 6.92 18.11 -9.84
C ASP A 269 6.33 19.24 -8.98
N GLU A 270 5.00 19.34 -8.90
CA GLU A 270 4.31 20.38 -8.14
C GLU A 270 4.66 20.40 -6.64
N ALA A 271 4.90 19.22 -6.07
CA ALA A 271 4.95 18.96 -4.63
C ALA A 271 6.31 18.44 -4.15
N ASN A 272 7.20 18.01 -5.04
CA ASN A 272 8.41 17.28 -4.72
C ASN A 272 9.65 18.00 -5.26
N VAL A 273 10.68 18.06 -4.44
CA VAL A 273 11.97 18.70 -4.73
C VAL A 273 13.08 17.69 -4.44
N ALA A 274 13.98 17.51 -5.39
CA ALA A 274 15.22 16.79 -5.17
C ALA A 274 16.28 17.75 -4.61
N VAL A 275 16.99 17.31 -3.58
CA VAL A 275 18.06 18.06 -2.94
C VAL A 275 19.27 17.16 -2.75
N VAL A 276 20.45 17.66 -3.09
CA VAL A 276 21.74 16.99 -2.89
C VAL A 276 22.66 17.84 -2.02
N GLY A 277 23.51 17.19 -1.22
CA GLY A 277 24.49 17.88 -0.36
C GLY A 277 23.90 18.32 0.99
N VAL A 278 22.83 17.66 1.42
CA VAL A 278 22.16 17.92 2.71
C VAL A 278 22.22 16.66 3.55
N PRO A 279 22.58 16.76 4.85
CA PRO A 279 22.62 15.60 5.72
C PRO A 279 21.23 14.97 5.89
N HIS A 280 21.21 13.64 6.00
CA HIS A 280 19.99 12.93 6.31
C HIS A 280 19.53 13.25 7.74
N PRO A 281 18.22 13.45 8.00
CA PRO A 281 17.72 13.80 9.33
C PRO A 281 18.16 12.84 10.45
N SER A 282 18.34 11.54 10.13
CA SER A 282 18.71 10.49 11.09
C SER A 282 20.18 10.08 11.07
N GLU A 283 20.95 10.34 10.00
CA GLU A 283 22.35 9.86 9.87
C GLU A 283 23.39 10.98 10.08
N GLY A 284 22.95 12.23 10.27
CA GLY A 284 23.82 13.37 10.56
C GLY A 284 24.74 13.76 9.40
N THR A 285 25.77 14.57 9.69
CA THR A 285 26.69 15.19 8.72
C THR A 285 27.79 14.29 8.16
N ARG A 286 27.79 13.00 8.49
CA ARG A 286 28.91 12.09 8.15
C ARG A 286 28.83 11.53 6.72
N LYS A 287 27.63 11.54 6.13
CA LYS A 287 27.34 10.99 4.82
C LYS A 287 26.52 11.97 4.01
N GLU A 288 26.73 11.93 2.70
CA GLU A 288 26.08 12.81 1.74
C GLU A 288 24.93 12.07 1.06
N PHE A 289 23.80 12.73 0.92
CA PHE A 289 22.58 12.11 0.41
C PHE A 289 21.99 12.88 -0.76
N LEU A 290 21.37 12.13 -1.67
CA LEU A 290 20.35 12.61 -2.58
C LEU A 290 18.98 12.35 -1.92
N CYS A 291 18.20 13.41 -1.70
CA CYS A 291 16.94 13.35 -0.99
C CYS A 291 15.81 13.92 -1.85
N ILE A 292 14.64 13.27 -1.84
CA ILE A 292 13.39 13.83 -2.38
C ILE A 292 12.53 14.27 -1.21
N TRP A 293 12.24 15.57 -1.16
CA TRP A 293 11.41 16.20 -0.16
C TRP A 293 10.07 16.59 -0.75
N ASN A 294 9.00 16.37 0.02
CA ASN A 294 7.69 16.90 -0.31
C ASN A 294 7.50 18.27 0.33
N THR A 295 7.20 19.29 -0.46
CA THR A 295 7.02 20.68 -0.02
C THR A 295 5.64 20.92 0.60
N HIS A 296 4.60 20.20 0.18
CA HIS A 296 3.25 20.33 0.75
C HIS A 296 3.17 19.82 2.19
N PHE A 297 3.80 18.67 2.47
CA PHE A 297 3.78 18.04 3.79
C PHE A 297 5.08 18.27 4.58
N GLN A 298 6.10 18.89 3.97
CA GLN A 298 7.43 19.11 4.56
C GLN A 298 8.11 17.82 5.05
N THR A 299 7.89 16.71 4.34
CA THR A 299 8.41 15.39 4.71
C THR A 299 9.47 14.91 3.73
N LEU A 300 10.46 14.18 4.24
CA LEU A 300 11.39 13.42 3.42
C LEU A 300 10.69 12.16 2.90
N GLN A 301 10.63 11.98 1.57
CA GLN A 301 9.95 10.83 0.95
C GLN A 301 10.92 9.72 0.55
N ALA A 302 12.08 10.08 -0.01
CA ALA A 302 13.10 9.13 -0.42
C ALA A 302 14.49 9.72 -0.16
N SER A 303 15.43 8.87 0.21
CA SER A 303 16.84 9.25 0.37
C SER A 303 17.74 8.15 -0.17
N ARG A 304 18.90 8.56 -0.70
CA ARG A 304 19.93 7.66 -1.19
C ARG A 304 21.30 8.17 -0.81
N GLU A 305 22.09 7.31 -0.20
CA GLU A 305 23.49 7.60 0.14
C GLU A 305 24.33 7.70 -1.14
N LEU A 306 25.14 8.76 -1.23
CA LEU A 306 26.11 8.98 -2.30
C LEU A 306 27.52 8.69 -1.79
N LEU A 307 28.30 7.97 -2.60
CA LEU A 307 29.68 7.64 -2.25
C LEU A 307 30.63 8.79 -2.63
N GLY A 308 31.14 9.48 -1.63
CA GLY A 308 32.04 10.63 -1.81
C GLY A 308 31.32 11.97 -1.81
N GLN A 309 32.08 13.07 -1.79
CA GLN A 309 31.50 14.41 -1.69
C GLN A 309 30.79 14.81 -2.98
N PRO A 310 29.56 15.36 -2.90
CA PRO A 310 28.85 15.92 -4.05
C PRO A 310 29.49 17.24 -4.47
N TYR A 311 29.34 17.60 -5.75
CA TYR A 311 29.84 18.88 -6.29
C TYR A 311 28.81 20.03 -6.23
N GLY A 312 27.66 19.82 -5.59
CA GLY A 312 26.61 20.85 -5.48
C GLY A 312 25.98 21.17 -6.83
N GLN A 313 25.88 20.14 -7.68
CA GLN A 313 25.26 20.21 -9.00
C GLN A 313 24.25 19.08 -9.10
N LEU A 314 23.10 19.36 -9.70
CA LEU A 314 21.99 18.43 -9.86
C LEU A 314 21.27 18.78 -11.17
N TRP A 315 21.04 17.79 -12.02
CA TRP A 315 20.26 17.95 -13.26
C TRP A 315 19.14 16.91 -13.31
N CYS A 316 18.05 17.24 -14.01
CA CYS A 316 16.96 16.30 -14.28
C CYS A 316 16.62 16.32 -15.76
N PHE A 317 16.67 15.13 -16.38
CA PHE A 317 16.20 14.93 -17.74
C PHE A 317 15.53 13.57 -17.86
N SER A 318 14.38 13.53 -18.53
CA SER A 318 13.66 12.29 -18.86
C SER A 318 13.41 11.36 -17.66
N GLY A 319 13.00 11.94 -16.52
CA GLY A 319 12.68 11.17 -15.30
C GLY A 319 13.90 10.61 -14.56
N LYS A 320 15.11 11.11 -14.86
CA LYS A 320 16.36 10.69 -14.21
C LYS A 320 17.08 11.90 -13.64
N LEU A 321 17.61 11.76 -12.42
CA LEU A 321 18.46 12.73 -11.75
C LEU A 321 19.92 12.39 -12.01
N TYR A 322 20.70 13.39 -12.42
CA TYR A 322 22.13 13.24 -12.67
C TYR A 322 22.91 13.98 -11.60
N VAL A 323 23.74 13.24 -10.87
CA VAL A 323 24.49 13.75 -9.72
C VAL A 323 25.98 13.42 -9.88
N PRO A 324 26.85 14.43 -10.00
CA PRO A 324 28.28 14.23 -9.88
C PRO A 324 28.66 14.14 -8.41
N HIS A 325 29.32 13.04 -8.03
CA HIS A 325 29.84 12.84 -6.67
C HIS A 325 31.14 12.03 -6.71
N GLY A 326 32.09 12.38 -5.84
CA GLY A 326 33.39 11.71 -5.78
C GLY A 326 34.13 11.77 -7.13
N ARG A 327 34.20 10.63 -7.84
CA ARG A 327 34.84 10.53 -9.18
C ARG A 327 33.90 9.98 -10.23
N VAL A 328 32.59 10.07 -10.02
CA VAL A 328 31.59 9.47 -10.90
C VAL A 328 30.43 10.43 -11.14
N LEU A 329 29.82 10.31 -12.31
CA LEU A 329 28.51 10.84 -12.60
C LEU A 329 27.49 9.70 -12.50
N THR A 330 26.53 9.83 -11.60
CA THR A 330 25.49 8.81 -11.38
C THR A 330 24.15 9.30 -11.91
N ALA A 331 23.46 8.44 -12.65
CA ALA A 331 22.09 8.63 -13.10
C ALA A 331 21.14 7.82 -12.21
N VAL A 332 20.17 8.50 -11.59
CA VAL A 332 19.21 7.93 -10.65
C VAL A 332 17.79 8.17 -11.18
N PRO A 333 17.10 7.14 -11.69
CA PRO A 333 15.69 7.24 -12.03
C PRO A 333 14.87 7.54 -10.78
N TYR A 334 13.82 8.34 -10.93
CA TYR A 334 12.89 8.61 -9.85
C TYR A 334 11.45 8.42 -10.33
N ASP A 335 10.58 8.01 -9.41
CA ASP A 335 9.14 7.98 -9.61
C ASP A 335 8.49 8.96 -8.62
N CYS A 336 7.65 9.85 -9.14
CA CYS A 336 6.94 10.86 -8.38
C CYS A 336 5.45 10.68 -8.60
N GLN A 337 4.81 9.95 -7.70
CA GLN A 337 3.35 9.82 -7.66
C GLN A 337 2.70 11.12 -7.15
N GLN A 338 1.46 11.39 -7.57
CA GLN A 338 0.68 12.52 -7.08
C GLN A 338 0.68 12.56 -5.55
N SER A 339 1.08 13.69 -4.98
CA SER A 339 1.23 13.83 -3.53
C SER A 339 -0.11 13.71 -2.83
N SER A 340 -0.28 12.68 -2.00
CA SER A 340 -1.42 12.51 -1.10
C SER A 340 -0.94 12.31 0.33
N LEU A 341 -1.78 12.65 1.31
CA LEU A 341 -1.47 12.43 2.72
C LEU A 341 -1.23 10.93 3.00
N ALA A 342 -2.02 10.05 2.38
CA ALA A 342 -1.85 8.60 2.50
C ALA A 342 -0.48 8.14 1.95
N ALA A 343 -0.01 8.74 0.84
CA ALA A 343 1.31 8.45 0.29
C ALA A 343 2.44 8.98 1.19
N ALA A 344 2.29 10.20 1.75
CA ALA A 344 3.27 10.80 2.64
C ALA A 344 3.40 10.06 3.98
N LEU A 345 2.31 9.46 4.47
CA LEU A 345 2.28 8.67 5.71
C LEU A 345 2.57 7.18 5.50
N GLY A 346 2.90 6.75 4.28
CA GLY A 346 3.19 5.34 3.96
C GLY A 346 1.97 4.40 4.05
N ARG A 347 0.75 4.93 4.06
CA ARG A 347 -0.51 4.14 4.17
C ARG A 347 -1.18 3.84 2.83
N LEU A 348 -0.72 4.47 1.76
CA LEU A 348 -1.21 4.16 0.41
C LEU A 348 -0.67 2.78 0.00
N LYS A 349 -1.53 1.76 -0.03
CA LYS A 349 -1.21 0.48 -0.68
C LYS A 349 -0.83 0.79 -2.13
N GLN A 350 0.41 0.48 -2.49
CA GLN A 350 0.85 0.59 -3.87
C GLN A 350 0.05 -0.43 -4.68
N GLY A 351 -0.84 0.05 -5.55
CA GLY A 351 -1.24 -0.76 -6.69
C GLY A 351 0.00 -0.87 -7.56
N HIS A 352 0.70 -2.00 -7.51
CA HIS A 352 1.69 -2.28 -8.53
C HIS A 352 0.96 -2.24 -9.87
N GLY A 353 1.32 -1.26 -10.70
CA GLY A 353 0.94 -1.25 -12.11
C GLY A 353 1.42 -2.54 -12.76
N GLU A 354 0.59 -3.05 -13.67
CA GLU A 354 0.79 -4.25 -14.48
C GLU A 354 2.25 -4.44 -14.91
N GLY A 355 2.92 -5.36 -14.23
CA GLY A 355 4.31 -5.72 -14.46
C GLY A 355 4.61 -6.96 -13.61
N SER A 356 4.54 -8.13 -14.25
CA SER A 356 4.53 -9.45 -13.65
C SER A 356 5.52 -9.65 -12.49
N CYS A 357 4.99 -9.79 -11.29
CA CYS A 357 5.58 -10.64 -10.27
C CYS A 357 4.42 -11.27 -9.48
N PRO A 358 4.27 -12.60 -9.44
CA PRO A 358 3.19 -13.22 -8.68
C PRO A 358 3.34 -12.82 -7.20
N PRO A 359 2.24 -12.52 -6.49
CA PRO A 359 2.31 -12.24 -5.07
C PRO A 359 3.01 -13.42 -4.37
N PRO A 360 3.87 -13.15 -3.36
CA PRO A 360 4.50 -14.22 -2.61
C PRO A 360 3.41 -15.14 -2.03
N PRO A 361 3.60 -16.47 -2.06
CA PRO A 361 2.58 -17.39 -1.57
C PRO A 361 2.35 -17.13 -0.08
N VAL A 362 1.10 -16.85 0.26
CA VAL A 362 0.68 -16.57 1.64
C VAL A 362 0.75 -17.89 2.42
N ARG A 363 1.46 -17.89 3.54
CA ARG A 363 1.50 -19.05 4.46
C ARG A 363 0.20 -19.13 5.24
N SER A 364 -0.31 -20.34 5.45
CA SER A 364 -1.53 -20.57 6.23
C SER A 364 -1.36 -20.10 7.69
N TRP A 365 -2.38 -19.42 8.22
CA TRP A 365 -2.42 -18.99 9.63
C TRP A 365 -2.28 -20.14 10.63
N ASN A 366 -2.64 -21.37 10.24
CA ASN A 366 -2.49 -22.57 11.08
C ASN A 366 -1.01 -22.86 11.43
N SER A 367 -0.05 -22.47 10.58
CA SER A 367 1.39 -22.65 10.87
C SER A 367 1.86 -21.77 12.02
N LEU A 368 1.33 -20.55 12.13
CA LEU A 368 1.74 -19.58 13.15
C LEU A 368 1.20 -19.94 14.54
N LEU A 369 0.03 -20.57 14.60
CA LEU A 369 -0.58 -20.97 15.87
C LEU A 369 0.11 -22.19 16.49
N HIS A 370 0.68 -23.10 15.68
CA HIS A 370 1.36 -24.30 16.16
C HIS A 370 2.89 -24.14 16.36
N GLU A 371 3.54 -23.16 15.70
CA GLU A 371 4.98 -22.90 15.90
C GLU A 371 5.32 -22.28 17.27
N ALA A 372 4.36 -21.67 17.97
CA ALA A 372 4.58 -21.06 19.28
C ALA A 372 4.99 -22.07 20.39
N ALA A 373 4.87 -23.39 20.15
CA ALA A 373 5.28 -24.43 21.07
C ALA A 373 6.73 -24.94 20.86
N ALA A 374 7.43 -24.53 19.80
CA ALA A 374 8.80 -24.97 19.52
C ALA A 374 9.77 -23.78 19.55
N GLN A 375 10.66 -23.76 20.56
CA GLN A 375 11.73 -22.75 20.65
C GLN A 375 12.60 -22.75 19.37
N PRO A 376 12.98 -21.58 18.82
CA PRO A 376 13.81 -21.50 17.64
C PRO A 376 15.28 -21.79 18.01
N GLN A 377 15.78 -22.98 17.66
CA GLN A 377 17.21 -23.23 17.63
C GLN A 377 17.84 -22.48 16.44
N ARG A 378 18.80 -21.60 16.76
CA ARG A 378 19.63 -20.86 15.80
C ARG A 378 20.38 -21.83 14.88
N SER A 379 20.11 -21.78 13.57
CA SER A 379 20.91 -22.48 12.58
C SER A 379 22.22 -21.73 12.31
N THR A 380 23.33 -22.24 12.82
CA THR A 380 24.68 -21.90 12.40
C THR A 380 24.91 -22.39 10.97
N ARG A 381 25.36 -21.50 10.07
CA ARG A 381 25.81 -21.84 8.72
C ARG A 381 27.06 -22.72 8.78
N GLY A 382 26.90 -24.02 8.59
CA GLY A 382 27.98 -24.97 8.31
C GLY A 382 28.22 -25.11 6.81
N ILE A 383 29.47 -24.99 6.40
CA ILE A 383 29.96 -25.24 5.05
C ILE A 383 30.04 -26.77 4.87
N ASP A 384 29.21 -27.35 4.00
CA ASP A 384 29.30 -28.77 3.69
C ASP A 384 30.04 -29.04 2.38
N THR A 385 31.08 -29.86 2.53
CA THR A 385 31.97 -30.34 1.48
C THR A 385 31.48 -31.67 0.91
N ARG A 386 31.89 -31.91 -0.34
CA ARG A 386 31.56 -33.03 -1.23
C ARG A 386 31.72 -34.44 -0.64
N ARG A 387 30.81 -35.31 -1.13
CA ARG A 387 30.85 -36.79 -1.37
C ARG A 387 30.31 -37.72 -0.28
N SER A 388 29.25 -38.44 -0.63
CA SER A 388 29.24 -39.92 -0.66
C SER A 388 27.98 -40.43 -1.39
N LYS A 389 28.18 -41.37 -2.33
CA LYS A 389 27.13 -42.12 -3.01
C LYS A 389 26.70 -43.27 -2.10
N LEU A 390 25.43 -43.33 -1.70
CA LEU A 390 24.81 -44.58 -1.23
C LEU A 390 23.43 -44.73 -1.87
N ARG A 391 23.32 -45.69 -2.79
CA ARG A 391 22.07 -46.13 -3.39
C ARG A 391 21.21 -46.79 -2.31
N LYS A 392 20.02 -46.23 -2.04
CA LYS A 392 18.85 -46.96 -1.55
C LYS A 392 17.68 -46.62 -2.46
N SER A 393 17.00 -47.63 -2.96
CA SER A 393 15.82 -47.51 -3.80
C SER A 393 14.68 -46.87 -2.99
N GLN A 394 14.29 -45.67 -3.35
CA GLN A 394 12.97 -45.11 -3.04
C GLN A 394 12.24 -44.95 -4.37
N ALA A 395 10.98 -45.41 -4.40
CA ALA A 395 10.10 -45.20 -5.54
C ALA A 395 10.04 -43.70 -5.87
N ALA A 396 10.06 -43.36 -7.16
CA ALA A 396 10.04 -41.97 -7.61
C ALA A 396 8.74 -41.31 -7.14
N SER A 397 8.83 -40.39 -6.16
CA SER A 397 7.72 -39.51 -5.80
C SER A 397 7.50 -38.51 -6.93
N ILE A 398 6.26 -38.40 -7.40
CA ILE A 398 5.82 -37.38 -8.37
C ILE A 398 6.15 -35.98 -7.83
N THR A 399 6.68 -35.10 -8.68
CA THR A 399 7.02 -33.71 -8.33
C THR A 399 5.81 -32.79 -8.49
N VAL A 400 5.75 -31.70 -7.72
CA VAL A 400 4.63 -30.73 -7.74
C VAL A 400 4.39 -30.18 -9.14
N ASP A 401 5.45 -29.83 -9.88
CA ASP A 401 5.35 -29.30 -11.24
C ASP A 401 4.70 -30.27 -12.22
N GLN A 402 4.89 -31.58 -12.02
CA GLN A 402 4.28 -32.61 -12.86
C GLN A 402 2.78 -32.74 -12.61
N VAL A 403 2.36 -32.71 -11.33
CA VAL A 403 0.94 -32.66 -10.95
C VAL A 403 0.26 -31.41 -11.51
N LEU A 404 0.92 -30.26 -11.48
CA LEU A 404 0.34 -29.00 -11.97
C LEU A 404 0.14 -28.97 -13.49
N GLU A 405 1.03 -29.61 -14.27
CA GLU A 405 0.87 -29.74 -15.72
C GLU A 405 -0.20 -30.79 -16.09
N ASP A 406 -0.24 -31.91 -15.36
CA ASP A 406 -1.27 -32.93 -15.56
C ASP A 406 -2.67 -32.40 -15.20
N ILE A 407 -2.77 -31.55 -14.17
CA ILE A 407 -4.01 -30.83 -13.84
C ILE A 407 -4.48 -29.95 -14.99
N LYS A 408 -3.65 -29.51 -15.93
CA LYS A 408 -4.14 -28.67 -17.06
C LYS A 408 -4.71 -29.50 -18.21
N THR A 409 -4.25 -30.74 -18.38
CA THR A 409 -4.44 -31.49 -19.64
C THR A 409 -5.14 -32.85 -19.48
N ALA A 410 -5.03 -33.49 -18.31
CA ALA A 410 -5.53 -34.85 -18.09
C ALA A 410 -7.05 -34.92 -17.84
N LEU A 411 -7.64 -36.11 -17.96
CA LEU A 411 -9.06 -36.38 -17.64
C LEU A 411 -9.27 -36.37 -16.11
N GLY A 412 -10.51 -36.10 -15.67
CA GLY A 412 -10.86 -35.98 -14.25
C GLY A 412 -10.38 -37.15 -13.37
N GLU A 413 -10.61 -38.39 -13.82
CA GLU A 413 -10.23 -39.61 -13.08
C GLU A 413 -8.70 -39.79 -12.94
N ASP A 414 -7.94 -39.38 -13.95
CA ASP A 414 -6.48 -39.44 -13.92
C ASP A 414 -5.91 -38.36 -12.99
N VAL A 415 -6.53 -37.17 -12.99
CA VAL A 415 -6.19 -36.10 -12.03
C VAL A 415 -6.47 -36.53 -10.59
N GLU A 416 -7.58 -37.23 -10.31
CA GLU A 416 -7.86 -37.73 -8.96
C GLU A 416 -6.81 -38.73 -8.48
N ARG A 417 -6.36 -39.64 -9.35
CA ARG A 417 -5.31 -40.63 -9.04
C ARG A 417 -3.95 -39.97 -8.80
N GLU A 418 -3.62 -38.94 -9.57
CA GLU A 418 -2.35 -38.22 -9.47
C GLU A 418 -2.28 -37.38 -8.19
N VAL A 419 -3.38 -36.67 -7.85
CA VAL A 419 -3.50 -35.93 -6.60
C VAL A 419 -3.44 -36.87 -5.39
N GLU A 420 -4.02 -38.07 -5.48
CA GLU A 420 -3.91 -39.09 -4.43
C GLU A 420 -2.46 -39.58 -4.24
N SER A 421 -1.78 -39.89 -5.34
CA SER A 421 -0.37 -40.28 -5.32
C SER A 421 0.51 -39.19 -4.71
N PHE A 422 0.25 -37.92 -5.05
CA PHE A 422 0.93 -36.76 -4.49
C PHE A 422 0.71 -36.64 -2.97
N LEU A 423 -0.54 -36.75 -2.50
CA LEU A 423 -0.86 -36.65 -1.07
C LEU A 423 -0.24 -37.78 -0.23
N MET A 424 -0.11 -38.98 -0.81
CA MET A 424 0.52 -40.13 -0.13
C MET A 424 2.06 -40.04 -0.11
N GLY A 425 2.67 -39.34 -1.08
CA GLY A 425 4.13 -39.19 -1.20
C GLY A 425 4.71 -37.96 -0.51
N ALA A 426 3.89 -36.94 -0.23
CA ALA A 426 4.36 -35.64 0.26
C ALA A 426 4.37 -35.56 1.80
N ALA A 427 5.53 -35.81 2.41
CA ALA A 427 5.78 -35.55 3.84
C ALA A 427 6.97 -34.58 3.99
N GLY A 428 6.68 -33.27 4.11
CA GLY A 428 7.70 -32.24 4.31
C GLY A 428 7.13 -30.87 4.69
N PRO A 429 7.97 -29.93 5.17
CA PRO A 429 7.55 -28.59 5.60
C PRO A 429 6.97 -27.72 4.46
N ASP A 430 7.24 -28.08 3.20
CA ASP A 430 6.73 -27.39 2.00
C ASP A 430 5.35 -27.90 1.53
N LEU A 431 4.75 -28.87 2.26
CA LEU A 431 3.46 -29.47 1.90
C LEU A 431 2.34 -28.44 1.79
N GLN A 432 2.31 -27.41 2.65
CA GLN A 432 1.26 -26.38 2.62
C GLN A 432 1.30 -25.55 1.33
N LEU A 433 2.50 -25.17 0.87
CA LEU A 433 2.67 -24.41 -0.36
C LEU A 433 2.28 -25.25 -1.57
N ALA A 434 2.73 -26.52 -1.60
CA ALA A 434 2.42 -27.43 -2.70
C ALA A 434 0.91 -27.76 -2.77
N VAL A 435 0.27 -28.06 -1.63
CA VAL A 435 -1.18 -28.30 -1.54
C VAL A 435 -1.97 -27.05 -1.95
N GLY A 436 -1.53 -25.86 -1.53
CA GLY A 436 -2.13 -24.58 -1.93
C GLY A 436 -2.05 -24.32 -3.44
N GLN A 437 -0.90 -24.58 -4.06
CA GLN A 437 -0.70 -24.45 -5.51
C GLN A 437 -1.58 -25.43 -6.29
N VAL A 438 -1.61 -26.71 -5.86
CA VAL A 438 -2.45 -27.75 -6.47
C VAL A 438 -3.94 -27.39 -6.35
N ALA A 439 -4.40 -26.96 -5.18
CA ALA A 439 -5.78 -26.53 -4.97
C ALA A 439 -6.14 -25.31 -5.83
N SER A 440 -5.27 -24.30 -5.90
CA SER A 440 -5.50 -23.11 -6.73
C SER A 440 -5.56 -23.44 -8.22
N GLN A 441 -4.74 -24.38 -8.72
CA GLN A 441 -4.82 -24.80 -10.12
C GLN A 441 -6.07 -25.62 -10.41
N LEU A 442 -6.47 -26.53 -9.51
CA LEU A 442 -7.74 -27.27 -9.64
C LEU A 442 -8.94 -26.32 -9.69
N VAL A 443 -9.00 -25.33 -8.79
CA VAL A 443 -10.06 -24.31 -8.78
C VAL A 443 -10.05 -23.48 -10.06
N THR A 444 -8.88 -23.04 -10.52
CA THR A 444 -8.75 -22.30 -11.80
C THR A 444 -9.27 -23.12 -12.99
N ARG A 445 -8.95 -24.42 -13.04
CA ARG A 445 -9.47 -25.31 -14.08
C ARG A 445 -10.97 -25.52 -13.98
N CYS A 446 -11.52 -25.77 -12.79
CA CYS A 446 -12.96 -25.93 -12.58
C CYS A 446 -13.77 -24.67 -12.94
N LEU A 447 -13.18 -23.47 -12.76
CA LEU A 447 -13.78 -22.21 -13.20
C LEU A 447 -13.71 -22.02 -14.72
N SER A 448 -12.64 -22.50 -15.36
CA SER A 448 -12.44 -22.37 -16.81
C SER A 448 -13.21 -23.41 -17.63
N ASP A 449 -13.38 -24.62 -17.09
CA ASP A 449 -14.09 -25.74 -17.71
C ASP A 449 -15.26 -26.20 -16.82
N PRO A 450 -16.50 -25.84 -17.16
CA PRO A 450 -17.68 -26.20 -16.37
C PRO A 450 -17.94 -27.71 -16.27
N SER A 451 -17.40 -28.50 -17.22
CA SER A 451 -17.56 -29.96 -17.28
C SER A 451 -16.57 -30.72 -16.38
N PHE A 452 -15.53 -30.03 -15.93
CA PHE A 452 -14.49 -30.58 -15.07
C PHE A 452 -14.76 -30.22 -13.61
N TYR A 453 -15.08 -31.23 -12.78
CA TYR A 453 -15.26 -31.07 -11.34
C TYR A 453 -14.82 -32.32 -10.57
N THR A 454 -13.72 -32.21 -9.81
CA THR A 454 -13.12 -33.33 -9.05
C THR A 454 -13.43 -33.19 -7.57
N ARG A 455 -14.60 -33.65 -7.14
CA ARG A 455 -15.07 -33.56 -5.75
C ARG A 455 -14.11 -34.26 -4.77
N ASN A 456 -13.63 -35.46 -5.11
CA ASN A 456 -12.80 -36.26 -4.22
C ASN A 456 -11.43 -35.63 -3.98
N SER A 457 -10.80 -35.10 -5.05
CA SER A 457 -9.53 -34.39 -4.95
C SER A 457 -9.64 -33.17 -4.04
N LEU A 458 -10.68 -32.34 -4.23
CA LEU A 458 -10.90 -31.15 -3.40
C LEU A 458 -11.18 -31.52 -1.94
N ALA A 459 -12.04 -32.51 -1.69
CA ALA A 459 -12.33 -32.98 -0.35
C ALA A 459 -11.07 -33.52 0.36
N ARG A 460 -10.25 -34.32 -0.32
CA ARG A 460 -8.99 -34.85 0.22
C ARG A 460 -7.99 -33.74 0.53
N LEU A 461 -7.88 -32.74 -0.33
CA LEU A 461 -7.00 -31.58 -0.10
C LEU A 461 -7.44 -30.80 1.16
N VAL A 462 -8.74 -30.61 1.39
CA VAL A 462 -9.24 -29.93 2.59
C VAL A 462 -8.97 -30.78 3.85
N HIS A 463 -9.11 -32.11 3.78
CA HIS A 463 -8.80 -33.02 4.89
C HIS A 463 -7.33 -32.98 5.34
N THR A 464 -6.40 -32.52 4.49
CA THR A 464 -4.98 -32.35 4.88
C THR A 464 -4.78 -31.30 5.98
N ARG A 465 -5.79 -30.46 6.26
CA ARG A 465 -5.74 -29.29 7.18
C ARG A 465 -4.65 -28.25 6.84
N CYS A 466 -4.05 -28.38 5.67
CA CYS A 466 -3.04 -27.46 5.15
C CYS A 466 -3.65 -26.32 4.32
N LEU A 467 -4.93 -26.43 3.94
CA LEU A 467 -5.68 -25.41 3.21
C LEU A 467 -6.43 -24.48 4.15
N CYS A 468 -6.53 -23.21 3.74
CA CYS A 468 -7.32 -22.17 4.37
C CYS A 468 -7.84 -21.20 3.30
N HIS A 469 -8.79 -20.33 3.63
CA HIS A 469 -9.44 -19.47 2.64
C HIS A 469 -8.43 -18.50 2.00
N SER A 470 -7.48 -17.95 2.75
CA SER A 470 -6.43 -17.07 2.21
C SER A 470 -5.51 -17.73 1.19
N VAL A 471 -5.31 -19.05 1.27
CA VAL A 471 -4.47 -19.83 0.34
C VAL A 471 -5.23 -20.14 -0.95
N CYS A 472 -6.55 -20.39 -0.86
CA CYS A 472 -7.39 -20.68 -2.02
C CYS A 472 -8.76 -19.98 -1.90
N PRO A 473 -8.82 -18.66 -2.15
CA PRO A 473 -10.05 -17.88 -1.92
C PRO A 473 -11.19 -18.28 -2.84
N GLY A 474 -10.87 -18.81 -4.04
CA GLY A 474 -11.86 -19.23 -5.02
C GLY A 474 -12.57 -20.56 -4.70
N LEU A 475 -12.11 -21.35 -3.72
CA LEU A 475 -12.67 -22.67 -3.46
C LEU A 475 -14.12 -22.60 -2.93
N LEU A 476 -14.35 -21.87 -1.84
CA LEU A 476 -15.68 -21.77 -1.22
C LEU A 476 -16.75 -21.19 -2.18
N PRO A 477 -16.49 -20.07 -2.90
CA PRO A 477 -17.41 -19.56 -3.91
C PRO A 477 -17.72 -20.57 -5.04
N LEU A 478 -16.70 -21.27 -5.56
CA LEU A 478 -16.89 -22.30 -6.59
C LEU A 478 -17.78 -23.45 -6.10
N VAL A 479 -17.53 -23.93 -4.88
CA VAL A 479 -18.26 -25.06 -4.30
C VAL A 479 -19.72 -24.67 -4.01
N LEU A 480 -19.97 -23.43 -3.56
CA LEU A 480 -21.32 -22.89 -3.41
C LEU A 480 -22.06 -22.79 -4.76
N GLU A 481 -21.39 -22.33 -5.83
CA GLU A 481 -21.97 -22.26 -7.18
C GLU A 481 -22.36 -23.65 -7.71
N LYS A 482 -21.51 -24.65 -7.48
CA LYS A 482 -21.77 -26.06 -7.84
C LYS A 482 -22.75 -26.77 -6.91
N LYS A 483 -23.23 -26.11 -5.84
CA LYS A 483 -24.14 -26.65 -4.82
C LYS A 483 -23.64 -27.91 -4.11
N ASP A 484 -22.32 -28.07 -3.95
CA ASP A 484 -21.76 -29.18 -3.20
C ASP A 484 -21.67 -28.85 -1.70
N TYR A 485 -22.81 -28.95 -1.02
CA TYR A 485 -22.93 -28.58 0.39
C TYR A 485 -22.06 -29.43 1.34
N SER A 486 -21.69 -30.65 0.94
CA SER A 486 -20.80 -31.51 1.74
C SER A 486 -19.39 -30.93 1.83
N LEU A 487 -18.88 -30.39 0.72
CA LEU A 487 -17.56 -29.79 0.65
C LEU A 487 -17.58 -28.39 1.27
N VAL A 488 -18.71 -27.67 1.21
CA VAL A 488 -18.90 -26.43 1.98
C VAL A 488 -18.83 -26.71 3.48
N GLN A 489 -19.54 -27.73 3.98
CA GLN A 489 -19.47 -28.14 5.39
C GLN A 489 -18.02 -28.43 5.81
N LEU A 490 -17.30 -29.24 5.02
CA LEU A 490 -15.90 -29.55 5.30
C LEU A 490 -15.01 -28.31 5.34
N CYS A 491 -15.23 -27.35 4.44
CA CYS A 491 -14.51 -26.07 4.43
C CYS A 491 -14.84 -25.22 5.67
N LEU A 492 -16.13 -25.10 6.06
CA LEU A 492 -16.56 -24.38 7.26
C LEU A 492 -15.95 -24.99 8.54
N GLN A 493 -15.78 -26.31 8.57
CA GLN A 493 -15.21 -27.00 9.72
C GLN A 493 -13.69 -26.80 9.87
N HIS A 494 -12.97 -26.76 8.75
CA HIS A 494 -11.50 -26.77 8.74
C HIS A 494 -10.84 -25.43 8.44
N PHE A 495 -11.51 -24.48 7.78
CA PHE A 495 -10.90 -23.18 7.44
C PHE A 495 -11.02 -22.22 8.63
N PRO A 496 -9.88 -21.71 9.14
CA PRO A 496 -9.88 -20.80 10.30
C PRO A 496 -10.17 -19.33 9.93
N ASP A 497 -10.07 -18.98 8.66
CA ASP A 497 -9.96 -17.59 8.16
C ASP A 497 -11.02 -17.26 7.09
N ILE A 498 -12.23 -17.77 7.25
CA ILE A 498 -13.34 -17.51 6.33
C ILE A 498 -13.84 -16.07 6.54
N PRO A 499 -13.84 -15.21 5.51
CA PRO A 499 -14.38 -13.85 5.61
C PRO A 499 -15.87 -13.86 5.90
N GLU A 500 -16.33 -12.87 6.67
CA GLU A 500 -17.73 -12.73 7.07
C GLU A 500 -18.69 -12.57 5.87
N GLU A 501 -18.21 -11.98 4.76
CA GLU A 501 -18.96 -11.91 3.48
C GLU A 501 -19.29 -13.30 2.95
N VAL A 502 -18.32 -14.21 2.95
CA VAL A 502 -18.47 -15.59 2.46
C VAL A 502 -19.34 -16.39 3.42
N THR A 503 -19.16 -16.21 4.73
CA THR A 503 -20.03 -16.83 5.76
C THR A 503 -21.49 -16.42 5.56
N CYS A 504 -21.77 -15.14 5.29
CA CYS A 504 -23.12 -14.67 5.02
C CYS A 504 -23.67 -15.19 3.68
N ALA A 505 -22.82 -15.35 2.66
CA ALA A 505 -23.20 -15.98 1.41
C ALA A 505 -23.58 -17.46 1.60
N CYS A 506 -22.82 -18.22 2.40
CA CYS A 506 -23.18 -19.59 2.82
C CYS A 506 -24.53 -19.60 3.56
N LEU A 507 -24.75 -18.69 4.50
CA LEU A 507 -26.01 -18.59 5.25
C LEU A 507 -27.20 -18.39 4.34
N LYS A 508 -27.09 -17.43 3.42
CA LYS A 508 -28.14 -17.13 2.44
C LYS A 508 -28.41 -18.34 1.54
N ALA A 509 -27.37 -18.98 1.02
CA ALA A 509 -27.50 -20.17 0.20
C ALA A 509 -28.20 -21.32 0.95
N PHE A 510 -27.85 -21.58 2.21
CA PHE A 510 -28.47 -22.66 2.99
C PHE A 510 -29.93 -22.36 3.32
N ILE A 511 -30.27 -21.11 3.62
CA ILE A 511 -31.65 -20.70 3.89
C ILE A 511 -32.53 -20.82 2.63
N ASP A 512 -32.00 -20.49 1.45
CA ASP A 512 -32.76 -20.50 0.20
C ASP A 512 -32.97 -21.91 -0.40
N VAL A 513 -32.14 -22.88 0.00
CA VAL A 513 -32.26 -24.26 -0.48
C VAL A 513 -33.50 -24.93 0.12
N SER A 514 -34.22 -25.69 -0.72
CA SER A 514 -35.37 -26.47 -0.30
C SER A 514 -34.95 -27.74 0.44
N ASP A 515 -35.73 -28.16 1.43
CA ASP A 515 -35.39 -29.35 2.23
C ASP A 515 -35.37 -30.64 1.37
N GLY A 516 -36.17 -30.70 0.30
CA GLY A 516 -36.18 -31.83 -0.64
C GLY A 516 -34.91 -31.97 -1.47
N ASP A 517 -34.25 -30.87 -1.83
CA ASP A 517 -32.98 -30.89 -2.57
C ASP A 517 -31.81 -31.38 -1.70
N LEU A 518 -31.94 -31.25 -0.37
CA LEU A 518 -30.91 -31.67 0.58
C LEU A 518 -30.99 -33.17 0.90
N GLU A 519 -32.13 -33.84 0.67
CA GLU A 519 -32.27 -35.28 0.94
C GLU A 519 -31.27 -36.14 0.14
N ALA A 520 -30.81 -35.67 -1.01
CA ALA A 520 -29.79 -36.34 -1.84
C ALA A 520 -28.33 -36.05 -1.42
N VAL A 521 -28.09 -35.12 -0.51
CA VAL A 521 -26.74 -34.69 -0.10
C VAL A 521 -26.17 -35.60 0.98
N ASP A 522 -24.94 -36.08 0.80
CA ASP A 522 -24.20 -36.81 1.83
C ASP A 522 -23.61 -35.80 2.83
N ILE A 523 -24.14 -35.80 4.05
CA ILE A 523 -23.76 -34.89 5.16
C ILE A 523 -23.14 -35.76 6.25
N GLU A 524 -22.16 -35.18 6.97
CA GLU A 524 -21.43 -35.89 8.02
C GLU A 524 -22.37 -36.60 9.02
N PRO A 525 -22.20 -37.91 9.26
CA PRO A 525 -23.13 -38.74 10.02
C PRO A 525 -23.20 -38.35 11.51
N ASP A 526 -22.11 -37.84 12.08
CA ASP A 526 -22.05 -37.42 13.47
C ASP A 526 -22.95 -36.20 13.70
N SER A 527 -22.84 -35.18 12.86
CA SER A 527 -23.69 -33.98 12.92
C SER A 527 -25.17 -34.30 12.66
N MET A 528 -25.46 -35.30 11.82
CA MET A 528 -26.80 -35.82 11.61
C MET A 528 -27.37 -36.51 12.87
N SER A 529 -26.57 -37.36 13.53
CA SER A 529 -26.98 -38.06 14.76
C SER A 529 -27.32 -37.09 15.89
N LEU A 530 -26.55 -36.00 16.02
CA LEU A 530 -26.83 -34.92 16.98
C LEU A 530 -28.19 -34.26 16.71
N MET A 531 -28.48 -33.94 15.45
CA MET A 531 -29.75 -33.30 15.09
C MET A 531 -30.95 -34.25 15.21
N GLU A 532 -30.76 -35.54 14.95
CA GLU A 532 -31.76 -36.58 15.20
C GLU A 532 -32.07 -36.69 16.70
N ASP A 533 -31.05 -36.71 17.56
CA ASP A 533 -31.22 -36.71 19.03
C ASP A 533 -32.01 -35.48 19.53
N ILE A 534 -31.65 -34.28 19.04
CA ILE A 534 -32.34 -33.02 19.37
C ILE A 534 -33.82 -33.04 18.93
N SER A 535 -34.10 -33.71 17.81
CA SER A 535 -35.44 -33.81 17.23
C SER A 535 -36.29 -34.89 17.89
N VAL A 536 -35.70 -35.99 18.38
CA VAL A 536 -36.39 -37.14 18.97
C VAL A 536 -36.60 -37.02 20.49
N GLY A 537 -35.75 -36.26 21.20
CA GLY A 537 -35.71 -36.15 22.67
C GLY A 537 -37.02 -35.72 23.38
N TRP A 538 -38.07 -35.35 22.64
CA TRP A 538 -39.38 -35.04 23.19
C TRP A 538 -40.35 -36.22 23.29
N ARG A 539 -40.08 -37.38 22.68
CA ARG A 539 -41.09 -38.46 22.61
C ARG A 539 -41.19 -39.37 23.83
N LYS A 540 -40.27 -39.34 24.80
CA LYS A 540 -40.36 -40.15 26.03
C LYS A 540 -39.54 -39.53 27.16
N ASP A 541 -40.18 -38.79 28.05
CA ASP A 541 -40.22 -39.16 29.47
C ASP A 541 -41.20 -38.29 30.25
N GLY A 542 -42.15 -38.95 30.89
CA GLY A 542 -43.09 -38.33 31.81
C GLY A 542 -42.47 -38.17 33.20
N ASN A 543 -42.90 -37.12 33.89
CA ASN A 543 -42.76 -36.92 35.34
C ASN A 543 -41.33 -36.80 35.92
N LEU A 544 -40.75 -35.60 35.83
CA LEU A 544 -40.03 -35.02 36.98
C LEU A 544 -40.36 -33.52 37.06
N GLU A 545 -41.35 -33.19 37.89
CA GLU A 545 -41.63 -31.81 38.29
C GLU A 545 -40.49 -31.29 39.18
N ASN A 546 -39.66 -30.38 38.65
CA ASN A 546 -38.89 -29.47 39.50
C ASN A 546 -39.78 -28.26 39.82
N GLY A 547 -40.07 -28.07 41.11
CA GLY A 547 -41.07 -27.15 41.64
C GLY A 547 -40.75 -25.66 41.47
N PHE A 548 -40.90 -25.15 40.26
CA PHE A 548 -41.00 -23.71 39.99
C PHE A 548 -42.01 -23.43 38.88
N SER A 549 -43.24 -23.05 39.26
CA SER A 549 -44.15 -22.31 38.38
C SER A 549 -44.07 -20.83 38.77
N PRO A 550 -43.73 -19.88 37.88
CA PRO A 550 -43.82 -18.48 38.22
C PRO A 550 -45.30 -18.09 38.28
N VAL A 551 -45.77 -17.71 39.46
CA VAL A 551 -47.05 -17.04 39.64
C VAL A 551 -46.99 -15.69 38.90
N LEU A 552 -47.82 -15.54 37.87
CA LEU A 552 -48.07 -14.26 37.21
C LEU A 552 -48.91 -13.41 38.16
N LEU A 553 -48.33 -12.34 38.70
CA LEU A 553 -49.07 -11.29 39.38
C LEU A 553 -49.63 -10.31 38.34
N GLU A 554 -50.87 -9.90 38.63
CA GLU A 554 -51.76 -9.07 37.82
C GLU A 554 -51.15 -7.70 37.50
N ASP A 555 -51.52 -7.20 36.32
CA ASP A 555 -51.11 -5.91 35.74
C ASP A 555 -51.91 -4.78 36.41
N ASP A 556 -51.24 -3.88 37.14
CA ASP A 556 -51.87 -2.68 37.70
C ASP A 556 -51.97 -1.59 36.60
N GLY A 557 -53.17 -1.43 36.05
CA GLY A 557 -53.49 -0.38 35.09
C GLY A 557 -55.00 -0.08 34.97
N TYR A 558 -55.44 0.94 35.70
CA TYR A 558 -56.55 1.89 35.49
C TYR A 558 -57.90 1.39 34.92
N GLU A 559 -58.98 1.70 35.66
CA GLU A 559 -60.39 1.39 35.39
C GLU A 559 -60.89 1.71 33.96
N ALA A 560 -61.59 0.74 33.36
CA ALA A 560 -62.83 0.99 32.62
C ALA A 560 -63.77 -0.23 32.76
N ARG A 561 -64.94 -0.02 33.37
CA ARG A 561 -65.97 -1.02 33.67
C ARG A 561 -66.68 -1.53 32.41
N ILE A 562 -67.01 -2.84 32.35
CA ILE A 562 -68.25 -3.49 31.79
C ILE A 562 -68.13 -5.04 32.00
N PRO A 563 -69.24 -5.82 32.13
CA PRO A 563 -69.44 -6.87 33.15
C PRO A 563 -69.22 -8.34 32.68
N PRO A 564 -69.39 -9.37 33.54
CA PRO A 564 -68.66 -10.64 33.42
C PRO A 564 -69.39 -11.70 32.58
N SER A 565 -68.63 -12.51 31.83
CA SER A 565 -69.13 -13.79 31.31
C SER A 565 -68.09 -14.91 31.36
N LYS A 566 -68.32 -15.81 32.33
CA LYS A 566 -68.13 -17.27 32.35
C LYS A 566 -67.01 -17.92 31.52
N SER A 567 -65.96 -18.30 32.24
CA SER A 567 -65.31 -19.63 32.25
C SER A 567 -65.25 -20.43 30.93
N ARG A 568 -64.05 -20.57 30.37
CA ARG A 568 -63.54 -21.88 29.88
C ARG A 568 -62.05 -21.80 29.52
N GLY A 569 -61.29 -22.73 30.08
CA GLY A 569 -60.02 -23.21 29.52
C GLY A 569 -58.75 -22.59 30.09
N ARG A 570 -58.20 -23.22 31.13
CA ARG A 570 -56.75 -23.24 31.39
C ARG A 570 -56.04 -23.68 30.10
N ALA A 571 -55.45 -22.75 29.36
CA ALA A 571 -54.43 -23.06 28.37
C ALA A 571 -53.08 -22.69 29.01
N GLY A 572 -52.40 -23.69 29.55
CA GLY A 572 -51.07 -23.53 30.14
C GLY A 572 -50.05 -23.15 29.07
N LEU A 573 -49.15 -22.26 29.45
CA LEU A 573 -48.11 -21.63 28.64
C LEU A 573 -46.92 -22.57 28.29
N LEU A 574 -47.17 -23.86 28.00
CA LEU A 574 -46.08 -24.82 27.70
C LEU A 574 -46.45 -25.91 26.66
N ASP A 575 -47.51 -25.73 25.87
CA ASP A 575 -47.88 -26.71 24.82
C ASP A 575 -47.56 -26.18 23.41
N LEU A 576 -46.29 -25.85 23.19
CA LEU A 576 -45.74 -25.62 21.86
C LEU A 576 -44.89 -26.85 21.52
N ASP A 577 -45.53 -27.81 20.86
CA ASP A 577 -44.88 -28.87 20.10
C ASP A 577 -44.09 -28.21 18.95
N VAL A 578 -42.96 -27.57 19.28
CA VAL A 578 -42.13 -26.84 18.31
C VAL A 578 -41.34 -27.87 17.52
N SER A 579 -41.94 -28.37 16.45
CA SER A 579 -41.21 -29.09 15.41
C SER A 579 -40.08 -28.21 14.86
N CYS A 580 -38.93 -28.82 14.51
CA CYS A 580 -37.83 -28.10 13.87
C CYS A 580 -38.36 -27.35 12.64
N PRO A 581 -38.13 -26.02 12.52
CA PRO A 581 -38.68 -25.22 11.42
C PRO A 581 -37.98 -25.45 10.08
N VAL A 582 -36.92 -26.26 10.07
CA VAL A 582 -36.10 -26.61 8.89
C VAL A 582 -35.80 -28.12 8.90
N GLY A 583 -35.55 -28.69 7.73
CA GLY A 583 -35.11 -30.09 7.63
C GLY A 583 -33.80 -30.38 8.37
N LEU A 584 -33.59 -31.64 8.78
CA LEU A 584 -32.42 -32.07 9.58
C LEU A 584 -31.09 -31.67 8.92
N LYS A 585 -30.96 -31.90 7.62
CA LYS A 585 -29.76 -31.59 6.85
C LYS A 585 -29.47 -30.09 6.75
N LYS A 586 -30.53 -29.30 6.60
CA LYS A 586 -30.45 -27.83 6.62
C LYS A 586 -30.02 -27.33 8.00
N ALA A 587 -30.54 -27.93 9.06
CA ALA A 587 -30.16 -27.62 10.43
C ALA A 587 -28.66 -27.88 10.68
N VAL A 588 -28.12 -29.00 10.19
CA VAL A 588 -26.68 -29.30 10.29
C VAL A 588 -25.84 -28.20 9.63
N LEU A 589 -26.16 -27.83 8.40
CA LEU A 589 -25.44 -26.79 7.67
C LEU A 589 -25.50 -25.42 8.36
N LEU A 590 -26.67 -25.07 8.91
CA LEU A 590 -26.82 -23.83 9.69
C LEU A 590 -26.00 -23.86 10.99
N ASN A 591 -25.89 -25.01 11.66
CA ASN A 591 -25.09 -25.15 12.87
C ASN A 591 -23.59 -24.96 12.62
N GLU A 592 -23.10 -25.32 11.44
CA GLU A 592 -21.70 -25.05 11.05
C GLU A 592 -21.43 -23.56 10.95
N ILE A 593 -22.37 -22.79 10.41
CA ILE A 593 -22.26 -21.32 10.33
C ILE A 593 -22.19 -20.70 11.72
N LEU A 594 -23.03 -21.15 12.66
CA LEU A 594 -23.04 -20.63 14.03
C LEU A 594 -21.70 -20.83 14.75
N GLN A 595 -20.91 -21.81 14.32
CA GLN A 595 -19.62 -22.15 14.89
C GLN A 595 -18.44 -21.44 14.20
N THR A 596 -18.68 -20.70 13.12
CA THR A 596 -17.63 -19.92 12.44
C THR A 596 -17.14 -18.76 13.30
N ALA A 597 -15.83 -18.52 13.26
CA ALA A 597 -15.24 -17.35 13.89
C ALA A 597 -15.67 -16.09 13.13
N HIS A 598 -16.15 -15.08 13.84
CA HIS A 598 -16.63 -13.84 13.24
C HIS A 598 -16.41 -12.66 14.19
N THR A 599 -16.34 -11.46 13.62
CA THR A 599 -16.38 -10.21 14.37
C THR A 599 -17.67 -9.47 14.08
N GLU A 600 -18.38 -9.03 15.13
CA GLU A 600 -19.68 -8.35 15.01
C GLU A 600 -19.65 -7.17 14.03
N SER A 601 -18.61 -6.34 14.08
CA SER A 601 -18.47 -5.15 13.23
C SER A 601 -18.36 -5.45 11.74
N PHE A 602 -17.84 -6.62 11.37
CA PHE A 602 -17.63 -7.03 9.98
C PHE A 602 -18.76 -7.92 9.46
N LEU A 603 -19.42 -8.68 10.33
CA LEU A 603 -20.57 -9.51 9.96
C LEU A 603 -21.86 -8.70 9.79
N LEU A 604 -22.08 -7.69 10.64
CA LEU A 604 -23.33 -6.91 10.67
C LEU A 604 -23.70 -6.24 9.33
N PRO A 605 -22.76 -5.62 8.57
CA PRO A 605 -23.07 -5.06 7.26
C PRO A 605 -23.59 -6.10 6.26
N HIS A 606 -23.03 -7.31 6.27
CA HIS A 606 -23.41 -8.38 5.34
C HIS A 606 -24.74 -9.04 5.72
N LEU A 607 -25.05 -9.16 7.02
CA LEU A 607 -26.34 -9.68 7.46
C LEU A 607 -27.53 -8.84 6.98
N LYS A 608 -27.33 -7.54 6.74
CA LYS A 608 -28.38 -6.65 6.20
C LYS A 608 -28.85 -7.03 4.80
N ASP A 609 -28.08 -7.84 4.06
CA ASP A 609 -28.42 -8.29 2.70
C ASP A 609 -29.40 -9.50 2.69
N LEU A 610 -29.80 -9.98 3.86
CA LEU A 610 -30.82 -11.02 4.02
C LEU A 610 -32.23 -10.44 3.82
N SER A 611 -33.11 -11.21 3.20
CA SER A 611 -34.53 -10.84 3.06
C SER A 611 -35.28 -11.04 4.36
N VAL A 612 -36.41 -10.33 4.54
CA VAL A 612 -37.26 -10.47 5.73
C VAL A 612 -37.69 -11.92 5.96
N GLN A 613 -38.03 -12.65 4.90
CA GLN A 613 -38.44 -14.06 5.00
C GLN A 613 -37.29 -14.97 5.46
N GLN A 614 -36.08 -14.73 4.94
CA GLN A 614 -34.87 -15.43 5.38
C GLN A 614 -34.57 -15.18 6.86
N VAL A 615 -34.67 -13.91 7.28
CA VAL A 615 -34.48 -13.49 8.68
C VAL A 615 -35.50 -14.13 9.61
N LEU A 616 -36.78 -14.16 9.24
CA LEU A 616 -37.83 -14.78 10.05
C LEU A 616 -37.62 -16.29 10.19
N LEU A 617 -37.27 -16.99 9.11
CA LEU A 617 -36.98 -18.42 9.18
C LEU A 617 -35.77 -18.70 10.07
N PHE A 618 -34.70 -17.92 9.91
CA PHE A 618 -33.48 -18.09 10.69
C PHE A 618 -33.69 -17.76 12.17
N LEU A 619 -34.41 -16.69 12.51
CA LEU A 619 -34.76 -16.37 13.91
C LEU A 619 -35.63 -17.46 14.56
N ARG A 620 -36.59 -18.03 13.81
CA ARG A 620 -37.39 -19.17 14.31
C ARG A 620 -36.51 -20.40 14.57
N TYR A 621 -35.53 -20.66 13.71
CA TYR A 621 -34.58 -21.74 13.89
C TYR A 621 -33.66 -21.52 15.12
N LEU A 622 -33.08 -20.33 15.27
CA LEU A 622 -32.26 -19.98 16.43
C LEU A 622 -33.06 -20.08 17.74
N TRP A 623 -34.32 -19.64 17.71
CA TRP A 623 -35.23 -19.78 18.85
C TRP A 623 -35.51 -21.25 19.21
N PHE A 624 -35.76 -22.09 18.20
CA PHE A 624 -35.90 -23.53 18.38
C PHE A 624 -34.65 -24.15 19.03
N LEU A 625 -33.45 -23.83 18.51
CA LEU A 625 -32.18 -24.31 19.07
C LEU A 625 -32.02 -23.87 20.52
N TYR A 626 -32.29 -22.60 20.82
CA TYR A 626 -32.19 -22.08 22.17
C TYR A 626 -33.07 -22.85 23.16
N LEU A 627 -34.33 -23.13 22.81
CA LEU A 627 -35.25 -23.88 23.66
C LEU A 627 -34.76 -25.32 23.92
N LYS A 628 -34.18 -25.97 22.92
CA LYS A 628 -33.62 -27.33 23.05
C LYS A 628 -32.37 -27.35 23.94
N PHE A 629 -31.40 -26.48 23.68
CA PHE A 629 -30.15 -26.43 24.43
C PHE A 629 -30.30 -25.89 25.87
N SER A 630 -31.40 -25.19 26.18
CA SER A 630 -31.67 -24.71 27.54
C SER A 630 -32.37 -25.74 28.45
N GLN A 631 -33.02 -26.75 27.87
CA GLN A 631 -33.78 -27.77 28.61
C GLN A 631 -32.95 -29.05 28.85
N ASP A 632 -32.09 -29.43 27.91
CA ASP A 632 -31.29 -30.65 28.00
C ASP A 632 -29.93 -30.42 28.69
N PHE A 633 -29.92 -30.44 30.02
CA PHE A 633 -28.67 -30.43 30.80
C PHE A 633 -27.81 -31.70 30.63
N ASN A 634 -28.38 -32.80 30.10
CA ASN A 634 -27.78 -34.14 30.12
C ASN A 634 -27.29 -34.69 28.78
N VAL A 635 -27.55 -34.04 27.64
CA VAL A 635 -27.03 -34.50 26.33
C VAL A 635 -25.71 -33.79 26.02
N ARG A 636 -24.70 -33.98 26.87
CA ARG A 636 -23.30 -33.70 26.52
C ARG A 636 -22.63 -35.02 26.16
N THR A 637 -23.06 -35.64 25.06
CA THR A 637 -22.29 -36.71 24.43
C THR A 637 -20.95 -36.12 24.01
N SER A 638 -19.90 -36.60 24.68
CA SER A 638 -18.54 -36.07 24.53
C SER A 638 -18.02 -36.35 23.12
N GLY A 639 -17.85 -35.31 22.30
CA GLY A 639 -17.09 -35.38 21.04
C GLY A 639 -17.70 -34.65 19.84
N LEU A 640 -19.01 -34.37 19.83
CA LEU A 640 -19.67 -33.78 18.65
C LEU A 640 -19.65 -32.23 18.68
N ARG A 641 -19.42 -31.61 17.51
CA ARG A 641 -19.44 -30.15 17.31
C ARG A 641 -20.87 -29.62 17.36
N SER A 642 -21.24 -28.98 18.46
CA SER A 642 -22.55 -28.34 18.65
C SER A 642 -22.41 -26.85 18.98
N PRO A 643 -23.30 -25.97 18.48
CA PRO A 643 -23.29 -24.56 18.85
C PRO A 643 -23.59 -24.39 20.35
N THR A 644 -22.90 -23.47 20.99
CA THR A 644 -23.14 -23.14 22.40
C THR A 644 -24.35 -22.22 22.56
N THR A 645 -25.00 -22.24 23.73
CA THR A 645 -26.11 -21.31 24.04
C THR A 645 -25.70 -19.84 23.90
N VAL A 646 -24.44 -19.51 24.21
CA VAL A 646 -23.90 -18.15 24.05
C VAL A 646 -23.85 -17.77 22.58
N GLN A 647 -23.25 -18.61 21.73
CA GLN A 647 -23.22 -18.37 20.28
C GLN A 647 -24.63 -18.20 19.70
N ILE A 648 -25.60 -19.01 20.13
CA ILE A 648 -26.99 -18.89 19.66
C ILE A 648 -27.56 -17.52 20.05
N ILE A 649 -27.36 -17.06 21.28
CA ILE A 649 -27.82 -15.74 21.73
C ILE A 649 -27.11 -14.62 20.94
N ASP A 650 -25.80 -14.71 20.74
CA ASP A 650 -25.02 -13.72 19.99
C ASP A 650 -25.55 -13.57 18.56
N TRP A 651 -25.84 -14.69 17.88
CA TRP A 651 -26.45 -14.69 16.55
C TRP A 651 -27.88 -14.13 16.56
N VAL A 652 -28.69 -14.38 17.60
CA VAL A 652 -30.01 -13.74 17.75
C VAL A 652 -29.87 -12.22 17.88
N CYS A 653 -28.92 -11.74 18.70
CA CYS A 653 -28.63 -10.32 18.86
C CYS A 653 -28.19 -9.69 17.54
N LEU A 654 -27.23 -10.30 16.83
CA LEU A 654 -26.71 -9.80 15.55
C LEU A 654 -27.79 -9.69 14.47
N VAL A 655 -28.65 -10.69 14.36
CA VAL A 655 -29.74 -10.70 13.37
C VAL A 655 -30.79 -9.65 13.72
N LEU A 656 -31.10 -9.46 15.01
CA LEU A 656 -31.99 -8.39 15.46
C LEU A 656 -31.37 -7.01 15.20
N ASP A 657 -30.09 -6.79 15.53
CA ASP A 657 -29.41 -5.52 15.29
C ASP A 657 -29.34 -5.15 13.81
N ALA A 658 -29.20 -6.14 12.92
CA ALA A 658 -29.21 -5.93 11.48
C ALA A 658 -30.60 -5.54 10.93
N HIS A 659 -31.68 -6.13 11.45
CA HIS A 659 -33.02 -6.08 10.85
C HIS A 659 -34.15 -5.51 11.73
N PHE A 660 -33.85 -4.99 12.92
CA PHE A 660 -34.87 -4.58 13.89
C PHE A 660 -35.89 -3.60 13.31
N THR A 661 -35.43 -2.56 12.61
CA THR A 661 -36.33 -1.54 12.02
C THR A 661 -37.29 -2.13 11.00
N VAL A 662 -36.86 -3.13 10.24
CA VAL A 662 -37.69 -3.82 9.25
C VAL A 662 -38.64 -4.80 9.94
N LEU A 663 -38.16 -5.58 10.92
CA LEU A 663 -38.96 -6.55 11.67
C LEU A 663 -40.10 -5.91 12.46
N VAL A 664 -39.90 -4.72 13.04
CA VAL A 664 -40.96 -4.00 13.77
C VAL A 664 -42.14 -3.61 12.85
N MET A 665 -41.87 -3.38 11.57
CA MET A 665 -42.89 -3.00 10.59
C MET A 665 -43.64 -4.20 9.99
N VAL A 666 -43.15 -5.43 10.22
CA VAL A 666 -43.70 -6.66 9.63
C VAL A 666 -44.66 -7.32 10.62
N PRO A 667 -45.95 -7.52 10.27
CA PRO A 667 -46.94 -8.08 11.19
C PRO A 667 -46.59 -9.50 11.64
N GLU A 668 -46.00 -10.31 10.76
CA GLU A 668 -45.58 -11.69 11.01
C GLU A 668 -44.46 -11.82 12.07
N ALA A 669 -43.68 -10.75 12.27
CA ALA A 669 -42.60 -10.71 13.25
C ALA A 669 -43.09 -10.33 14.65
N LYS A 670 -44.25 -9.66 14.75
CA LYS A 670 -44.75 -9.06 16.00
C LYS A 670 -44.93 -10.09 17.11
N ASP A 671 -45.51 -11.23 16.79
CA ASP A 671 -45.75 -12.30 17.77
C ASP A 671 -44.42 -12.88 18.25
N MET A 672 -43.48 -13.16 17.34
CA MET A 672 -42.15 -13.67 17.66
C MET A 672 -41.34 -12.69 18.52
N LEU A 673 -41.33 -11.40 18.19
CA LEU A 673 -40.68 -10.35 18.98
C LEU A 673 -41.32 -10.21 20.37
N SER A 674 -42.64 -10.35 20.46
CA SER A 674 -43.34 -10.32 21.75
C SER A 674 -42.96 -11.51 22.65
N HIS A 675 -42.80 -12.70 22.06
CA HIS A 675 -42.33 -13.90 22.75
C HIS A 675 -40.87 -13.74 23.21
N LEU A 676 -39.98 -13.26 22.34
CA LEU A 676 -38.58 -12.98 22.67
C LEU A 676 -38.48 -11.95 23.82
N ASN A 677 -39.25 -10.86 23.78
CA ASN A 677 -39.23 -9.85 24.85
C ASN A 677 -39.73 -10.43 26.20
N LYS A 678 -40.86 -11.16 26.20
CA LYS A 678 -41.35 -11.83 27.41
C LYS A 678 -40.31 -12.80 27.96
N PHE A 679 -39.67 -13.55 27.08
CA PHE A 679 -38.63 -14.50 27.44
C PHE A 679 -37.39 -13.82 28.05
N VAL A 680 -36.85 -12.78 27.40
CA VAL A 680 -35.69 -12.02 27.90
C VAL A 680 -36.01 -11.42 29.26
N ARG A 681 -37.22 -10.88 29.48
CA ARG A 681 -37.65 -10.40 30.81
C ARG A 681 -37.63 -11.50 31.86
N SER A 682 -38.11 -12.70 31.52
CA SER A 682 -38.05 -13.87 32.42
C SER A 682 -36.61 -14.27 32.74
N GLN A 683 -35.71 -14.28 31.75
CA GLN A 683 -34.30 -14.62 31.95
C GLN A 683 -33.56 -13.56 32.79
N VAL A 684 -33.78 -12.27 32.53
CA VAL A 684 -33.20 -11.19 33.35
C VAL A 684 -33.67 -11.30 34.79
N ARG A 685 -34.95 -11.62 35.01
CA ARG A 685 -35.47 -11.86 36.36
C ARG A 685 -34.79 -13.06 37.03
N LEU A 686 -34.67 -14.18 36.33
CA LEU A 686 -33.98 -15.38 36.84
C LEU A 686 -32.53 -15.07 37.23
N ILE A 687 -31.77 -14.40 36.35
CA ILE A 687 -30.37 -14.02 36.60
C ILE A 687 -30.28 -13.04 37.77
N SER A 688 -31.22 -12.11 37.90
CA SER A 688 -31.29 -11.19 39.05
C SER A 688 -31.53 -11.95 40.36
N GLU A 689 -32.47 -12.91 40.39
CA GLU A 689 -32.71 -13.75 41.58
C GLU A 689 -31.49 -14.64 41.89
N LEU A 690 -30.84 -15.24 40.89
CA LEU A 690 -29.60 -16.01 41.08
C LEU A 690 -28.46 -15.14 41.61
N GLY A 691 -28.35 -13.89 41.14
CA GLY A 691 -27.38 -12.91 41.64
C GLY A 691 -27.59 -12.58 43.13
N LYS A 692 -28.84 -12.54 43.60
CA LYS A 692 -29.14 -12.38 45.04
C LYS A 692 -28.65 -13.57 45.86
N ILE A 693 -28.73 -14.79 45.32
CA ILE A 693 -28.27 -16.03 45.97
C ILE A 693 -26.74 -16.14 45.94
N GLN A 694 -26.07 -15.60 44.91
CA GLN A 694 -24.61 -15.65 44.76
C GLN A 694 -23.87 -15.04 45.97
N GLY A 695 -24.35 -13.91 46.50
CA GLY A 695 -23.76 -13.29 47.70
C GLY A 695 -23.88 -14.17 48.94
N SER A 696 -25.02 -14.85 49.11
CA SER A 696 -25.22 -15.83 50.19
C SER A 696 -24.34 -17.06 50.03
N LEU A 697 -24.18 -17.57 48.80
CA LEU A 697 -23.28 -18.70 48.49
C LEU A 697 -21.81 -18.36 48.75
N GLN A 698 -21.35 -17.17 48.37
CA GLN A 698 -19.99 -16.71 48.67
C GLN A 698 -19.73 -16.61 50.18
N ASN A 699 -20.73 -16.16 50.95
CA ASN A 699 -20.63 -16.12 52.41
C ASN A 699 -20.58 -17.52 53.03
N ILE A 700 -21.37 -18.48 52.52
CA ILE A 700 -21.32 -19.88 52.95
C ILE A 700 -19.96 -20.53 52.60
N HIS A 701 -19.38 -20.20 51.43
CA HIS A 701 -18.05 -20.65 51.05
C HIS A 701 -16.95 -20.09 51.97
N LYS A 702 -17.08 -18.82 52.39
CA LYS A 702 -16.18 -18.20 53.38
C LYS A 702 -16.35 -18.82 54.77
N LEU A 703 -17.58 -19.15 55.18
CA LEU A 703 -17.89 -19.81 56.45
C LEU A 703 -17.36 -21.26 56.52
N LYS A 704 -17.22 -21.95 55.39
CA LYS A 704 -16.53 -23.25 55.33
C LYS A 704 -15.00 -23.14 55.40
N GLN A 705 -14.42 -21.96 55.19
CA GLN A 705 -12.98 -21.72 55.25
C GLN A 705 -12.51 -21.18 56.61
N SER A 706 -13.40 -20.71 57.49
CA SER A 706 -13.04 -20.46 58.89
C SER A 706 -12.83 -21.80 59.59
N GLU A 707 -11.57 -22.13 59.86
CA GLU A 707 -11.17 -23.25 60.72
C GLU A 707 -11.94 -23.22 62.04
N ASP A 708 -12.29 -24.40 62.51
CA ASP A 708 -12.95 -24.68 63.78
C ASP A 708 -12.15 -24.00 64.92
N VAL A 709 -12.63 -22.87 65.43
CA VAL A 709 -11.98 -22.16 66.53
C VAL A 709 -12.18 -22.99 67.79
N GLY A 710 -11.12 -23.71 68.19
CA GLY A 710 -11.08 -24.43 69.46
C GLY A 710 -11.40 -23.52 70.65
N LEU A 711 -11.98 -24.08 71.71
CA LEU A 711 -12.59 -23.38 72.85
C LEU A 711 -11.66 -22.44 73.66
N TYR A 712 -10.37 -22.35 73.36
CA TYR A 712 -9.49 -21.31 73.90
C TYR A 712 -8.31 -21.01 72.93
N SER A 713 -7.83 -19.77 72.94
CA SER A 713 -6.55 -19.37 72.35
C SER A 713 -5.68 -18.68 73.41
N ILE A 714 -4.35 -18.87 73.34
CA ILE A 714 -3.38 -18.10 74.14
C ILE A 714 -2.64 -17.19 73.18
N GLU A 715 -2.72 -15.89 73.43
CA GLU A 715 -2.00 -14.86 72.71
C GLU A 715 -0.99 -14.19 73.64
N ILE A 716 0.24 -13.99 73.16
CA ILE A 716 1.34 -13.39 73.91
C ILE A 716 1.38 -11.90 73.55
N ILE A 717 1.26 -11.05 74.57
CA ILE A 717 1.39 -9.60 74.43
C ILE A 717 2.73 -9.20 75.05
N GLU A 718 3.64 -8.64 74.25
CA GLU A 718 4.86 -8.02 74.75
C GLU A 718 4.56 -6.59 75.22
N LEU A 719 4.77 -6.32 76.50
CA LEU A 719 4.67 -5.00 77.11
C LEU A 719 6.06 -4.35 77.12
N PHE A 720 6.20 -3.20 76.43
CA PHE A 720 7.35 -2.31 76.53
C PHE A 720 7.13 -1.22 77.57
#